data_AF-A0A9W9XMJ5-F1
#
_entry.id   AF-A0A9W9XMJ5-F1
#
_cell.length_a   1.000
_cell.length_b   1.000
_cell.length_c   1.000
_cell.angle_alpha   90.00
_cell.angle_beta   90.00
_cell.angle_gamma   90.00
#
_symmetry.space_group_name_H-M   'P 1'
#
loop_
_entity.id
_entity.type
_entity.pdbx_description
1 polymer ?
#
loop_
_entity_poly.entity_id
_entity_poly.type
_entity_poly.pdbx_seq_one_letter_code
_entity_poly.pdbx_strand_id
1 'polypeptide(L)'
;MSTDPSTYKLNHTMLRVKDPKRSLQFYEFLGMNVIQKLDFPEWKFCNYFLAYNGPHSLQGGDRHFTDRNAVLELCHNYGTENDPNYSVVNGNTEPYRGFGHLAISVDNIEAACKRIEDAGYAFQKKLTEGRMRHIAFAKDPDGYWVEIIRRGEEDLSETTDPGSYRLNHTMLRVKDAEASLKFYQESMGMTLVRTAENPDAKFNLYFLGYPKSNPEIKEGAKNGVAEWEGLLELTWNYGTEKEEGQVYHNGNTEPQGFGHICISVDDIHAACERFDSCNVAFKKRLTDGRMNNIAFVLDPDNYWIEVIQNERIKRTSNWVSLRAATELFSARIDQLTQFIYDQGLQPPLMQPDDEAAMNRVLETLEIPRAVVKANPPARGVPRNESFTQPKGASETHTAHLPPPEARGKQPEDQPQFSSTGNVTEGAASPEEGQLSSIAPWTPFGMVHGVPENQSYVHWGFTLPTAESLDTIYANINQAGPRVQTEQSSTNHQRTIPHNSQTIPNSIPHDRDNESDSEEENEAENDVIEQLSHRIGTLKLAGDGHLRFYGATSNLNLVDVSATQQRQRPDARTVRHDGQDILNHLRVGQPVDQALEDHLIELYFTWHNPSIYVVDKEMYMTARHKWRNEYEDTPFYSEVLTNAMCAIGSAFEARYHPTFITFPKSLAEFFADRAKALLEIELDSPCVATVQALVLMSSHEGASNRDARGWLYSGMSMRLTFDLGLHLDMTSYVKQGDMSAHEADVRRAAFWGSYIADHFWGFYLGRPFRMNAGDVSVPKPASTLGAEKQSIWQPYGLQHGLSVAGQGLQNPSELINRQFVVLWEMVSPVGHILYGCSDISRHDLQRITFQVTEDLFAWKANLPYMLQVDLMDDSTPRLPQLLMLHMQYHQIIIFFHRPWVSKNYIQPRSPRQGPGYHHARRMCIESATAVARLLHIYEKHYTFRRMNNQVVAIIFSAALMLLFVTVSSSSLTPTKLGESSSIHPGNAEMVAYLNLCFRALDELGQSFENAKRTRDYLVTLQRRWQAHMRRAGSAAKRQISSSNLSNLSGDQASMNALSSHDAARKKTRVVDRSVQHLQSLDASFPSAVGGGLAISSTHQYVNGTHQPLQQCFYPIEQGIRADEQVDWIGSADVNVMCDPSGTESPQPTLDSLSQAQFHEYSNMLPDLGDIEGWWSPPHGTPGR
;
A
#
# COMPACT_ATOMS: atom_id res chain seq x y z
N MET A 1 -16.00 -28.25 -9.98
CA MET A 1 -16.56 -28.03 -11.35
C MET A 1 -15.56 -28.61 -12.35
N SER A 2 -15.88 -28.80 -13.63
CA SER A 2 -14.86 -29.22 -14.60
C SER A 2 -13.85 -28.10 -14.88
N THR A 3 -12.57 -28.42 -14.71
CA THR A 3 -11.42 -27.65 -15.21
C THR A 3 -11.51 -27.47 -16.72
N ASP A 4 -10.95 -26.38 -17.26
CA ASP A 4 -10.75 -26.17 -18.69
C ASP A 4 -9.25 -26.19 -19.06
N PRO A 5 -8.74 -27.34 -19.54
CA PRO A 5 -7.34 -27.48 -19.95
C PRO A 5 -6.90 -26.52 -21.06
N SER A 6 -7.83 -25.92 -21.82
CA SER A 6 -7.46 -24.93 -22.84
C SER A 6 -7.02 -23.59 -22.24
N THR A 7 -7.19 -23.38 -20.92
CA THR A 7 -6.66 -22.22 -20.18
C THR A 7 -5.26 -22.44 -19.59
N TYR A 8 -4.78 -23.69 -19.55
CA TYR A 8 -3.53 -24.05 -18.90
C TYR A 8 -2.31 -23.40 -19.55
N LYS A 9 -1.19 -23.37 -18.81
CA LYS A 9 0.10 -22.86 -19.27
C LYS A 9 1.22 -23.83 -18.92
N LEU A 10 2.16 -24.05 -19.85
CA LEU A 10 3.44 -24.69 -19.54
C LEU A 10 4.30 -23.63 -18.84
N ASN A 11 4.18 -23.61 -17.51
CA ASN A 11 4.59 -22.49 -16.68
C ASN A 11 6.10 -22.40 -16.54
N HIS A 12 6.74 -23.47 -16.07
CA HIS A 12 8.17 -23.48 -15.85
C HIS A 12 8.84 -24.82 -16.11
N THR A 13 10.17 -24.82 -16.16
CA THR A 13 11.03 -26.01 -16.20
C THR A 13 12.09 -25.88 -15.12
N MET A 14 12.25 -26.91 -14.29
CA MET A 14 13.18 -26.90 -13.17
C MET A 14 14.48 -27.65 -13.50
N LEU A 15 15.61 -26.98 -13.30
CA LEU A 15 16.95 -27.56 -13.34
C LEU A 15 17.61 -27.42 -11.97
N ARG A 16 18.26 -28.48 -11.48
CA ARG A 16 19.14 -28.39 -10.31
C ARG A 16 20.47 -27.79 -10.75
N VAL A 17 21.03 -26.87 -9.96
CA VAL A 17 22.30 -26.19 -10.26
C VAL A 17 23.29 -26.27 -9.09
N LYS A 18 24.58 -26.37 -9.39
CA LYS A 18 25.65 -26.47 -8.38
C LYS A 18 25.98 -25.14 -7.73
N ASP A 19 26.17 -24.07 -8.51
CA ASP A 19 26.39 -22.72 -7.97
C ASP A 19 25.49 -21.72 -8.69
N PRO A 20 24.40 -21.26 -8.06
CA PRO A 20 23.45 -20.36 -8.71
C PRO A 20 24.12 -19.04 -9.13
N LYS A 21 25.26 -18.63 -8.54
CA LYS A 21 25.96 -17.41 -9.00
C LYS A 21 26.45 -17.55 -10.44
N ARG A 22 26.98 -18.73 -10.81
CA ARG A 22 27.45 -19.02 -12.17
C ARG A 22 26.26 -19.16 -13.11
N SER A 23 25.27 -19.95 -12.73
CA SER A 23 24.11 -20.29 -13.57
C SER A 23 23.23 -19.06 -13.81
N LEU A 24 22.96 -18.24 -12.79
CA LEU A 24 22.30 -16.93 -12.96
C LEU A 24 23.07 -16.02 -13.92
N GLN A 25 24.40 -15.88 -13.76
CA GLN A 25 25.22 -15.04 -14.65
C GLN A 25 25.08 -15.45 -16.13
N PHE A 26 24.97 -16.75 -16.42
CA PHE A 26 24.76 -17.26 -17.77
C PHE A 26 23.36 -16.95 -18.31
N TYR A 27 22.30 -17.23 -17.56
CA TYR A 27 20.93 -16.97 -18.03
C TYR A 27 20.60 -15.45 -18.10
N GLU A 28 21.19 -14.63 -17.22
CA GLU A 28 21.13 -13.16 -17.31
C GLU A 28 21.87 -12.62 -18.54
N PHE A 29 23.01 -13.22 -18.93
CA PHE A 29 23.72 -12.89 -20.17
C PHE A 29 22.93 -13.27 -21.45
N LEU A 30 22.05 -14.27 -21.33
CA LEU A 30 21.06 -14.62 -22.37
C LEU A 30 19.79 -13.76 -22.30
N GLY A 31 19.74 -12.72 -21.44
CA GLY A 31 18.69 -11.71 -21.39
C GLY A 31 17.54 -12.00 -20.40
N MET A 32 17.59 -13.12 -19.68
CA MET A 32 16.59 -13.44 -18.67
C MET A 32 16.77 -12.58 -17.40
N ASN A 33 15.73 -12.45 -16.59
CA ASN A 33 15.77 -11.73 -15.31
C ASN A 33 15.18 -12.61 -14.21
N VAL A 34 15.75 -12.59 -13.01
CA VAL A 34 15.13 -13.22 -11.83
C VAL A 34 13.84 -12.49 -11.49
N ILE A 35 12.70 -13.15 -11.70
CA ILE A 35 11.35 -12.59 -11.44
C ILE A 35 10.81 -12.97 -10.06
N GLN A 36 11.28 -14.08 -9.47
CA GLN A 36 10.92 -14.52 -8.12
C GLN A 36 12.08 -15.33 -7.53
N LYS A 37 12.27 -15.25 -6.21
CA LYS A 37 13.16 -16.16 -5.47
C LYS A 37 12.44 -16.68 -4.23
N LEU A 38 12.56 -17.98 -3.98
CA LEU A 38 12.07 -18.64 -2.76
C LEU A 38 13.27 -19.23 -1.99
N ASP A 39 13.35 -18.98 -0.69
CA ASP A 39 14.43 -19.45 0.19
C ASP A 39 13.84 -20.44 1.22
N PHE A 40 14.36 -21.67 1.27
CA PHE A 40 13.89 -22.73 2.16
C PHE A 40 15.02 -23.21 3.10
N PRO A 41 15.48 -22.37 4.05
CA PRO A 41 16.68 -22.64 4.85
C PRO A 41 16.55 -23.86 5.77
N GLU A 42 15.34 -24.15 6.26
CA GLU A 42 15.03 -25.35 7.05
C GLU A 42 15.28 -26.65 6.26
N TRP A 43 14.98 -26.60 4.96
CA TRP A 43 15.11 -27.72 4.02
C TRP A 43 16.42 -27.66 3.22
N LYS A 44 17.27 -26.66 3.48
CA LYS A 44 18.59 -26.43 2.87
C LYS A 44 18.57 -26.28 1.34
N PHE A 45 17.57 -25.60 0.77
CA PHE A 45 17.56 -25.26 -0.65
C PHE A 45 16.94 -23.89 -0.95
N CYS A 46 17.15 -23.37 -2.16
CA CYS A 46 16.44 -22.19 -2.67
C CYS A 46 16.19 -22.29 -4.18
N ASN A 47 15.09 -21.67 -4.64
CA ASN A 47 14.64 -21.71 -6.02
C ASN A 47 14.66 -20.29 -6.60
N TYR A 48 15.28 -20.12 -7.77
CA TYR A 48 15.31 -18.88 -8.54
C TYR A 48 14.45 -19.05 -9.79
N PHE A 49 13.43 -18.22 -9.97
CA PHE A 49 12.59 -18.22 -11.17
C PHE A 49 13.05 -17.11 -12.10
N LEU A 50 13.44 -17.44 -13.32
CA LEU A 50 13.89 -16.52 -14.36
C LEU A 50 12.93 -16.47 -15.54
N ALA A 51 12.71 -15.29 -16.09
CA ALA A 51 11.96 -15.11 -17.33
C ALA A 51 12.45 -13.88 -18.11
N TYR A 52 12.10 -13.79 -19.37
CA TYR A 52 12.25 -12.55 -20.14
C TYR A 52 11.21 -11.53 -19.65
N ASN A 53 11.67 -10.37 -19.16
CA ASN A 53 10.79 -9.33 -18.61
C ASN A 53 10.96 -7.95 -19.27
N GLY A 54 11.72 -7.86 -20.37
CA GLY A 54 11.86 -6.65 -21.18
C GLY A 54 10.64 -6.34 -22.06
N PRO A 55 10.61 -5.18 -22.75
CA PRO A 55 9.45 -4.71 -23.53
C PRO A 55 8.99 -5.61 -24.69
N HIS A 56 9.78 -6.61 -25.09
CA HIS A 56 9.50 -7.52 -26.22
C HIS A 56 9.09 -8.94 -25.79
N SER A 57 9.03 -9.20 -24.47
CA SER A 57 8.48 -10.43 -23.86
C SER A 57 6.98 -10.54 -24.08
N LEU A 58 6.45 -11.73 -24.39
CA LEU A 58 5.00 -11.91 -24.57
C LEU A 58 4.25 -11.82 -23.23
N GLN A 59 4.92 -12.20 -22.14
CA GLN A 59 4.33 -12.31 -20.79
C GLN A 59 5.15 -11.57 -19.72
N GLY A 60 5.77 -10.46 -20.13
CA GLY A 60 6.46 -9.51 -19.26
C GLY A 60 5.53 -8.63 -18.39
N GLY A 61 6.13 -7.65 -17.72
CA GLY A 61 5.43 -6.71 -16.83
C GLY A 61 5.09 -7.31 -15.47
N ASP A 62 4.04 -6.82 -14.83
CA ASP A 62 3.64 -7.18 -13.45
C ASP A 62 2.97 -8.57 -13.32
N ARG A 63 3.11 -9.45 -14.33
CA ARG A 63 2.58 -10.82 -14.25
C ARG A 63 3.32 -11.63 -13.18
N HIS A 64 2.57 -12.14 -12.21
CA HIS A 64 3.05 -13.15 -11.26
C HIS A 64 3.60 -14.37 -12.01
N PHE A 65 4.60 -15.06 -11.44
CA PHE A 65 5.32 -16.12 -12.15
C PHE A 65 4.40 -17.25 -12.63
N THR A 66 3.32 -17.56 -11.89
CA THR A 66 2.33 -18.59 -12.26
C THR A 66 1.41 -18.22 -13.43
N ASP A 67 1.38 -16.95 -13.87
CA ASP A 67 0.65 -16.47 -15.07
C ASP A 67 1.57 -16.28 -16.29
N ARG A 68 2.76 -16.88 -16.29
CA ARG A 68 3.67 -16.88 -17.45
C ARG A 68 3.74 -18.27 -18.07
N ASN A 69 4.11 -18.34 -19.34
CA ASN A 69 4.76 -19.53 -19.89
C ASN A 69 6.28 -19.40 -19.69
N ALA A 70 7.01 -20.50 -19.86
CA ALA A 70 8.46 -20.49 -20.10
C ALA A 70 9.30 -19.70 -19.08
N VAL A 71 8.99 -19.90 -17.79
CA VAL A 71 9.89 -19.54 -16.69
C VAL A 71 10.93 -20.66 -16.51
N LEU A 72 12.17 -20.30 -16.22
CA LEU A 72 13.22 -21.24 -15.82
C LEU A 72 13.34 -21.24 -14.30
N GLU A 73 13.10 -22.37 -13.65
CA GLU A 73 13.38 -22.54 -12.22
C GLU A 73 14.77 -23.17 -12.05
N LEU A 74 15.64 -22.50 -11.29
CA LEU A 74 16.94 -23.03 -10.87
C LEU A 74 16.86 -23.40 -9.38
N CYS A 75 16.89 -24.70 -9.08
CA CYS A 75 16.92 -25.21 -7.71
C CYS A 75 18.37 -25.41 -7.25
N HIS A 76 18.75 -24.78 -6.14
CA HIS A 76 20.08 -24.89 -5.53
C HIS A 76 19.99 -25.48 -4.13
N ASN A 77 20.60 -26.66 -3.94
CA ASN A 77 20.78 -27.30 -2.65
C ASN A 77 22.02 -26.73 -1.94
N TYR A 78 21.86 -26.21 -0.73
CA TYR A 78 22.91 -25.46 -0.02
C TYR A 78 24.14 -26.31 0.28
N GLY A 79 25.33 -25.79 -0.05
CA GLY A 79 26.61 -26.45 0.16
C GLY A 79 27.18 -27.11 -1.10
N THR A 80 26.33 -27.46 -2.08
CA THR A 80 26.75 -28.03 -3.36
C THR A 80 27.73 -27.13 -4.13
N GLU A 81 27.66 -25.82 -3.93
CA GLU A 81 28.56 -24.84 -4.54
C GLU A 81 29.99 -24.90 -4.01
N ASN A 82 30.20 -25.57 -2.86
CA ASN A 82 31.49 -25.76 -2.20
C ASN A 82 32.00 -27.21 -2.27
N ASP A 83 31.15 -28.17 -2.66
CA ASP A 83 31.56 -29.57 -2.81
C ASP A 83 32.24 -29.78 -4.18
N PRO A 84 33.52 -30.16 -4.25
CA PRO A 84 34.17 -30.42 -5.54
C PRO A 84 33.57 -31.61 -6.29
N ASN A 85 33.02 -32.60 -5.59
CA ASN A 85 32.55 -33.87 -6.15
C ASN A 85 31.10 -33.81 -6.64
N TYR A 86 30.28 -32.88 -6.13
CA TYR A 86 28.90 -32.75 -6.57
C TYR A 86 28.81 -32.37 -8.05
N SER A 87 27.99 -33.08 -8.82
CA SER A 87 27.68 -32.78 -10.22
C SER A 87 26.26 -33.22 -10.54
N VAL A 88 25.51 -32.39 -11.26
CA VAL A 88 24.19 -32.74 -11.78
C VAL A 88 24.29 -33.47 -13.13
N VAL A 89 23.34 -34.34 -13.45
CA VAL A 89 23.25 -34.91 -14.81
C VAL A 89 22.49 -34.00 -15.76
N ASN A 90 23.10 -33.75 -16.91
CA ASN A 90 22.55 -32.86 -17.93
C ASN A 90 21.52 -33.53 -18.87
N GLY A 91 21.14 -34.79 -18.62
CA GLY A 91 20.20 -35.54 -19.46
C GLY A 91 20.74 -36.00 -20.82
N ASN A 92 22.02 -35.77 -21.14
CA ASN A 92 22.58 -36.03 -22.48
C ASN A 92 23.77 -37.01 -22.50
N THR A 93 24.31 -37.38 -21.34
CA THR A 93 25.40 -38.36 -21.21
C THR A 93 24.87 -39.73 -20.80
N GLU A 94 25.27 -40.79 -21.50
CA GLU A 94 24.98 -42.17 -21.09
C GLU A 94 25.55 -42.48 -19.68
N PRO A 95 24.87 -43.29 -18.85
CA PRO A 95 23.55 -43.90 -19.07
C PRO A 95 22.36 -42.98 -18.74
N TYR A 96 22.59 -41.76 -18.29
CA TYR A 96 21.58 -40.85 -17.72
C TYR A 96 20.90 -39.97 -18.77
N ARG A 97 20.59 -40.54 -19.95
CA ARG A 97 19.90 -39.80 -21.02
C ARG A 97 18.42 -39.61 -20.73
N GLY A 98 17.91 -38.43 -21.00
CA GLY A 98 16.50 -38.09 -20.78
C GLY A 98 16.19 -36.70 -21.32
N PHE A 99 16.06 -35.72 -20.43
CA PHE A 99 16.03 -34.29 -20.77
C PHE A 99 17.06 -33.93 -21.86
N GLY A 100 16.62 -33.27 -22.92
CA GLY A 100 17.48 -32.83 -24.01
C GLY A 100 18.09 -31.47 -23.75
N HIS A 101 17.27 -30.43 -23.80
CA HIS A 101 17.73 -29.05 -23.77
C HIS A 101 16.61 -28.10 -23.39
N LEU A 102 17.01 -26.90 -22.96
CA LEU A 102 16.18 -25.71 -23.12
C LEU A 102 16.47 -25.11 -24.49
N ALA A 103 15.48 -24.52 -25.17
CA ALA A 103 15.71 -23.76 -26.40
C ALA A 103 15.33 -22.30 -26.22
N ILE A 104 16.21 -21.40 -26.67
CA ILE A 104 15.99 -19.96 -26.68
C ILE A 104 15.95 -19.50 -28.15
N SER A 105 14.82 -18.91 -28.53
CA SER A 105 14.68 -18.26 -29.82
C SER A 105 15.23 -16.83 -29.76
N VAL A 106 16.03 -16.48 -30.78
CA VAL A 106 16.80 -15.22 -30.84
C VAL A 106 16.53 -14.46 -32.12
N ASP A 107 16.68 -13.14 -32.06
CA ASP A 107 16.43 -12.22 -33.18
C ASP A 107 17.44 -12.37 -34.33
N ASN A 108 18.71 -12.63 -34.01
CA ASN A 108 19.75 -12.97 -34.98
C ASN A 108 20.63 -14.12 -34.45
N ILE A 109 20.61 -15.29 -35.10
CA ILE A 109 21.28 -16.48 -34.56
C ILE A 109 22.81 -16.44 -34.70
N GLU A 110 23.33 -15.92 -35.80
CA GLU A 110 24.77 -15.74 -36.03
C GLU A 110 25.38 -14.77 -35.01
N ALA A 111 24.73 -13.61 -34.79
CA ALA A 111 25.16 -12.61 -33.82
C ALA A 111 24.98 -13.08 -32.37
N ALA A 112 23.90 -13.80 -32.06
CA ALA A 112 23.69 -14.43 -30.76
C ALA A 112 24.80 -15.45 -30.44
N CYS A 113 25.09 -16.37 -31.35
CA CYS A 113 26.14 -17.37 -31.18
C CYS A 113 27.50 -16.71 -31.01
N LYS A 114 27.81 -15.69 -31.83
CA LYS A 114 29.04 -14.91 -31.69
C LYS A 114 29.14 -14.24 -30.32
N ARG A 115 28.08 -13.59 -29.82
CA ARG A 115 28.09 -12.95 -28.50
C ARG A 115 28.40 -13.95 -27.38
N ILE A 116 27.83 -15.15 -27.44
CA ILE A 116 28.06 -16.25 -26.48
C ILE A 116 29.52 -16.75 -26.55
N GLU A 117 30.09 -16.86 -27.76
CA GLU A 117 31.49 -17.25 -27.98
C GLU A 117 32.49 -16.16 -27.54
N ASP A 118 32.24 -14.89 -27.87
CA ASP A 118 33.05 -13.73 -27.46
C ASP A 118 33.09 -13.56 -25.92
N ALA A 119 32.04 -14.01 -25.22
CA ALA A 119 31.99 -14.06 -23.76
C ALA A 119 32.67 -15.30 -23.14
N GLY A 120 33.17 -16.22 -23.96
CA GLY A 120 33.91 -17.40 -23.51
C GLY A 120 33.06 -18.57 -23.00
N TYR A 121 31.74 -18.57 -23.27
CA TYR A 121 30.89 -19.70 -22.90
C TYR A 121 31.11 -20.90 -23.82
N ALA A 122 31.05 -22.11 -23.25
CA ALA A 122 31.28 -23.34 -23.99
C ALA A 122 30.08 -23.69 -24.89
N PHE A 123 30.35 -24.37 -26.00
CA PHE A 123 29.34 -24.99 -26.86
C PHE A 123 29.44 -26.52 -26.79
N GLN A 124 28.30 -27.19 -26.99
CA GLN A 124 28.26 -28.59 -27.43
C GLN A 124 28.41 -28.70 -28.95
N LYS A 125 27.84 -27.73 -29.68
CA LYS A 125 27.89 -27.63 -31.14
C LYS A 125 27.71 -26.17 -31.54
N LYS A 126 28.67 -25.58 -32.25
CA LYS A 126 28.55 -24.23 -32.83
C LYS A 126 27.66 -24.22 -34.07
N LEU A 127 27.23 -23.02 -34.49
CA LEU A 127 26.43 -22.83 -35.70
C LEU A 127 27.18 -23.26 -36.98
N THR A 128 28.50 -23.09 -36.99
CA THR A 128 29.41 -23.46 -38.09
C THR A 128 29.68 -24.97 -38.21
N GLU A 129 29.39 -25.73 -37.14
CA GLU A 129 29.76 -27.14 -36.98
C GLU A 129 28.64 -28.10 -37.41
N GLY A 130 29.03 -29.21 -38.05
CA GLY A 130 28.10 -30.24 -38.53
C GLY A 130 27.31 -29.84 -39.79
N ARG A 131 26.28 -30.63 -40.10
CA ARG A 131 25.41 -30.42 -41.29
C ARG A 131 24.27 -29.42 -41.03
N MET A 132 23.78 -29.33 -39.80
CA MET A 132 22.68 -28.43 -39.42
C MET A 132 23.24 -27.07 -38.99
N ARG A 133 23.14 -26.07 -39.88
CA ARG A 133 23.66 -24.70 -39.68
C ARG A 133 22.58 -23.66 -39.29
N HIS A 134 21.44 -24.13 -38.78
CA HIS A 134 20.32 -23.30 -38.34
C HIS A 134 20.01 -23.44 -36.84
N ILE A 135 20.84 -24.21 -36.11
CA ILE A 135 20.80 -24.41 -34.66
C ILE A 135 22.23 -24.47 -34.10
N ALA A 136 22.41 -24.00 -32.88
CA ALA A 136 23.62 -24.18 -32.09
C ALA A 136 23.26 -24.57 -30.66
N PHE A 137 24.14 -25.28 -29.95
CA PHE A 137 23.95 -25.67 -28.56
C PHE A 137 25.04 -25.07 -27.70
N ALA A 138 24.70 -24.04 -26.92
CA ALA A 138 25.52 -23.55 -25.82
C ALA A 138 25.47 -24.55 -24.65
N LYS A 139 26.45 -24.49 -23.76
CA LYS A 139 26.45 -25.18 -22.46
C LYS A 139 26.32 -24.17 -21.34
N ASP A 140 25.40 -24.43 -20.43
CA ASP A 140 25.33 -23.69 -19.19
C ASP A 140 26.47 -24.11 -18.21
N PRO A 141 26.64 -23.42 -17.07
CA PRO A 141 27.76 -23.66 -16.15
C PRO A 141 27.73 -25.01 -15.42
N ASP A 142 26.61 -25.72 -15.46
CA ASP A 142 26.39 -27.05 -14.90
C ASP A 142 26.43 -28.15 -15.99
N GLY A 143 26.38 -27.75 -17.26
CA GLY A 143 26.56 -28.62 -18.43
C GLY A 143 25.27 -28.97 -19.16
N TYR A 144 24.14 -28.36 -18.78
CA TYR A 144 22.89 -28.45 -19.55
C TYR A 144 23.05 -27.81 -20.93
N TRP A 145 22.36 -28.37 -21.91
CA TRP A 145 22.40 -27.86 -23.28
C TRP A 145 21.32 -26.79 -23.44
N VAL A 146 21.71 -25.66 -24.01
CA VAL A 146 20.80 -24.58 -24.38
C VAL A 146 20.88 -24.39 -25.89
N GLU A 147 19.84 -24.84 -26.59
CA GLU A 147 19.70 -24.64 -28.02
C GLU A 147 19.41 -23.15 -28.31
N ILE A 148 20.08 -22.62 -29.33
CA ILE A 148 19.86 -21.28 -29.86
C ILE A 148 19.26 -21.44 -31.26
N ILE A 149 18.05 -20.92 -31.46
CA ILE A 149 17.27 -21.04 -32.71
C ILE A 149 16.84 -19.66 -33.23
N ARG A 150 16.73 -19.48 -34.56
CA ARG A 150 16.23 -18.21 -35.15
C ARG A 150 14.75 -18.02 -34.86
N ARG A 151 14.36 -16.83 -34.38
CA ARG A 151 12.97 -16.42 -34.08
C ARG A 151 12.18 -15.99 -35.33
N GLY A 152 12.28 -16.78 -36.41
CA GLY A 152 11.71 -16.46 -37.72
C GLY A 152 12.38 -17.25 -38.85
N GLU A 153 12.06 -16.92 -40.10
CA GLU A 153 12.80 -17.46 -41.25
C GLU A 153 14.08 -16.65 -41.57
N GLU A 154 14.02 -15.34 -41.35
CA GLU A 154 15.09 -14.37 -41.54
C GLU A 154 15.46 -13.72 -40.18
N ASP A 155 16.67 -13.19 -40.06
CA ASP A 155 17.10 -12.48 -38.85
C ASP A 155 16.46 -11.08 -38.78
N LEU A 156 16.02 -10.69 -37.58
CA LEU A 156 15.23 -9.46 -37.38
C LEU A 156 16.07 -8.18 -37.31
N SER A 157 17.40 -8.28 -37.17
CA SER A 157 18.34 -7.16 -37.28
C SER A 157 19.76 -7.64 -37.64
N GLU A 158 20.66 -6.73 -38.02
CA GLU A 158 22.11 -7.00 -38.20
C GLU A 158 22.85 -7.29 -36.89
N THR A 159 22.22 -6.96 -35.75
CA THR A 159 22.74 -7.14 -34.39
C THR A 159 21.85 -8.12 -33.61
N THR A 160 22.04 -8.22 -32.30
CA THR A 160 21.18 -9.05 -31.44
C THR A 160 20.85 -8.35 -30.13
N ASP A 161 19.57 -8.25 -29.80
CA ASP A 161 19.05 -7.76 -28.52
C ASP A 161 18.63 -8.94 -27.61
N PRO A 162 19.32 -9.18 -26.48
CA PRO A 162 18.88 -10.17 -25.48
C PRO A 162 17.48 -9.90 -24.90
N GLY A 163 17.00 -8.66 -24.94
CA GLY A 163 15.64 -8.28 -24.52
C GLY A 163 14.53 -8.76 -25.46
N SER A 164 14.87 -9.20 -26.67
CA SER A 164 13.95 -9.69 -27.71
C SER A 164 13.80 -11.22 -27.74
N TYR A 165 14.63 -11.92 -26.97
CA TYR A 165 14.71 -13.38 -26.90
C TYR A 165 13.48 -13.98 -26.22
N ARG A 166 13.22 -15.28 -26.46
CA ARG A 166 12.17 -16.05 -25.78
C ARG A 166 12.64 -17.45 -25.45
N LEU A 167 12.36 -17.94 -24.24
CA LEU A 167 12.51 -19.35 -23.89
C LEU A 167 11.39 -20.11 -24.62
N ASN A 168 11.74 -20.77 -25.71
CA ASN A 168 10.79 -21.30 -26.68
C ASN A 168 10.23 -22.65 -26.24
N HIS A 169 11.12 -23.62 -26.01
CA HIS A 169 10.72 -24.99 -25.67
C HIS A 169 11.66 -25.67 -24.67
N THR A 170 11.11 -26.68 -23.99
CA THR A 170 11.86 -27.66 -23.18
C THR A 170 11.79 -29.01 -23.88
N MET A 171 12.91 -29.69 -24.08
CA MET A 171 12.97 -30.98 -24.75
C MET A 171 13.09 -32.15 -23.77
N LEU A 172 12.19 -33.13 -23.89
CA LEU A 172 12.26 -34.42 -23.21
C LEU A 172 12.35 -35.55 -24.24
N ARG A 173 13.10 -36.61 -23.92
CA ARG A 173 13.10 -37.84 -24.72
C ARG A 173 12.07 -38.81 -24.17
N VAL A 174 11.22 -39.34 -25.04
CA VAL A 174 10.14 -40.25 -24.66
C VAL A 174 10.32 -41.62 -25.30
N LYS A 175 10.01 -42.66 -24.54
CA LYS A 175 10.15 -44.07 -24.96
C LYS A 175 9.17 -44.41 -26.08
N ASP A 176 7.93 -43.98 -25.94
CA ASP A 176 6.81 -44.27 -26.84
C ASP A 176 6.11 -42.96 -27.23
N ALA A 177 6.12 -42.65 -28.52
CA ALA A 177 5.49 -41.45 -29.05
C ALA A 177 3.95 -41.47 -28.91
N GLU A 178 3.30 -42.62 -29.09
CA GLU A 178 1.84 -42.71 -29.02
C GLU A 178 1.35 -42.55 -27.58
N ALA A 179 2.00 -43.23 -26.63
CA ALA A 179 1.66 -43.15 -25.22
C ALA A 179 1.85 -41.72 -24.68
N SER A 180 2.96 -41.07 -25.01
CA SER A 180 3.27 -39.72 -24.51
C SER A 180 2.47 -38.63 -25.24
N LEU A 181 2.26 -38.71 -26.57
CA LEU A 181 1.32 -37.81 -27.26
C LEU A 181 -0.08 -37.90 -26.67
N LYS A 182 -0.59 -39.13 -26.46
CA LYS A 182 -1.89 -39.35 -25.84
C LYS A 182 -1.97 -38.73 -24.44
N PHE A 183 -0.96 -38.95 -23.60
CA PHE A 183 -0.91 -38.37 -22.26
C PHE A 183 -0.92 -36.83 -22.27
N TYR A 184 -0.07 -36.19 -23.07
CA TYR A 184 0.01 -34.73 -23.10
C TYR A 184 -1.20 -34.07 -23.79
N GLN A 185 -1.83 -34.74 -24.76
CA GLN A 185 -3.03 -34.22 -25.42
C GLN A 185 -4.33 -34.50 -24.63
N GLU A 186 -4.55 -35.73 -24.17
CA GLU A 186 -5.79 -36.11 -23.45
C GLU A 186 -5.75 -35.68 -21.99
N SER A 187 -4.72 -36.07 -21.22
CA SER A 187 -4.67 -35.76 -19.79
C SER A 187 -4.36 -34.28 -19.55
N MET A 188 -3.27 -33.77 -20.15
CA MET A 188 -2.79 -32.40 -19.94
C MET A 188 -3.44 -31.34 -20.84
N GLY A 189 -4.21 -31.74 -21.87
CA GLY A 189 -4.92 -30.82 -22.75
C GLY A 189 -4.05 -29.98 -23.69
N MET A 190 -2.78 -30.36 -23.89
CA MET A 190 -1.89 -29.69 -24.83
C MET A 190 -2.35 -29.96 -26.28
N THR A 191 -2.07 -29.02 -27.18
CA THR A 191 -2.24 -29.21 -28.62
C THR A 191 -0.90 -29.59 -29.24
N LEU A 192 -0.86 -30.65 -30.05
CA LEU A 192 0.26 -30.92 -30.95
C LEU A 192 0.23 -29.88 -32.09
N VAL A 193 1.23 -28.99 -32.11
CA VAL A 193 1.26 -27.81 -33.00
C VAL A 193 2.27 -27.91 -34.13
N ARG A 194 3.23 -28.84 -34.04
CA ARG A 194 4.23 -29.12 -35.08
C ARG A 194 4.80 -30.53 -34.89
N THR A 195 5.03 -31.23 -35.99
CA THR A 195 5.80 -32.48 -36.03
C THR A 195 6.98 -32.30 -36.99
N ALA A 196 8.14 -32.86 -36.67
CA ALA A 196 9.29 -32.91 -37.57
C ALA A 196 9.86 -34.35 -37.60
N GLU A 197 9.60 -35.06 -38.68
CA GLU A 197 10.03 -36.44 -38.88
C GLU A 197 11.44 -36.48 -39.47
N ASN A 198 12.34 -37.28 -38.88
CA ASN A 198 13.72 -37.42 -39.34
C ASN A 198 14.08 -38.91 -39.54
N PRO A 199 13.44 -39.61 -40.51
CA PRO A 199 13.57 -41.06 -40.66
C PRO A 199 15.01 -41.52 -40.95
N ASP A 200 15.78 -40.75 -41.72
CA ASP A 200 17.21 -41.01 -41.98
C ASP A 200 18.07 -40.99 -40.70
N ALA A 201 17.65 -40.19 -39.71
CA ALA A 201 18.31 -40.07 -38.40
C ALA A 201 17.65 -40.92 -37.31
N LYS A 202 16.55 -41.63 -37.65
CA LYS A 202 15.76 -42.52 -36.77
C LYS A 202 15.16 -41.85 -35.54
N PHE A 203 14.66 -40.61 -35.67
CA PHE A 203 13.87 -39.97 -34.64
C PHE A 203 12.77 -39.07 -35.20
N ASN A 204 11.74 -38.81 -34.41
CA ASN A 204 10.74 -37.76 -34.67
C ASN A 204 10.71 -36.76 -33.50
N LEU A 205 10.44 -35.50 -33.83
CA LEU A 205 10.21 -34.42 -32.86
C LEU A 205 8.74 -34.02 -32.89
N TYR A 206 8.09 -33.94 -31.72
CA TYR A 206 6.70 -33.51 -31.57
C TYR A 206 6.64 -32.31 -30.64
N PHE A 207 6.09 -31.19 -31.12
CA PHE A 207 6.01 -29.94 -30.37
C PHE A 207 4.58 -29.73 -29.87
N LEU A 208 4.40 -29.72 -28.56
CA LEU A 208 3.12 -29.52 -27.89
C LEU A 208 3.10 -28.22 -27.10
N GLY A 209 1.93 -27.58 -27.00
CA GLY A 209 1.75 -26.34 -26.24
C GLY A 209 0.29 -25.98 -26.05
N TYR A 210 0.04 -24.79 -25.47
CA TYR A 210 -1.30 -24.26 -25.27
C TYR A 210 -1.53 -23.06 -26.21
N PRO A 211 -2.26 -23.20 -27.33
CA PRO A 211 -2.36 -22.14 -28.33
C PRO A 211 -2.94 -20.82 -27.81
N LYS A 212 -3.91 -20.89 -26.88
CA LYS A 212 -4.53 -19.69 -26.27
C LYS A 212 -3.57 -18.83 -25.44
N SER A 213 -2.37 -19.31 -25.09
CA SER A 213 -1.36 -18.54 -24.35
C SER A 213 -0.24 -17.99 -25.22
N ASN A 214 -0.31 -18.16 -26.55
CA ASN A 214 0.74 -17.81 -27.50
C ASN A 214 0.18 -17.07 -28.74
N PRO A 215 1.05 -16.48 -29.60
CA PRO A 215 0.64 -15.89 -30.87
C PRO A 215 0.09 -16.94 -31.85
N GLU A 216 -0.77 -16.52 -32.78
CA GLU A 216 -1.29 -17.41 -33.83
C GLU A 216 -0.17 -17.99 -34.72
N ILE A 217 -0.32 -19.24 -35.14
CA ILE A 217 0.66 -19.92 -36.00
C ILE A 217 0.51 -19.39 -37.42
N LYS A 218 1.59 -18.80 -37.95
CA LYS A 218 1.64 -18.27 -39.32
C LYS A 218 1.61 -19.42 -40.33
N GLU A 219 0.56 -19.51 -41.14
CA GLU A 219 0.45 -20.52 -42.19
C GLU A 219 1.64 -20.48 -43.16
N GLY A 220 2.14 -21.65 -43.57
CA GLY A 220 3.27 -21.79 -44.49
C GLY A 220 4.68 -21.57 -43.90
N ALA A 221 4.81 -21.08 -42.67
CA ALA A 221 6.12 -20.82 -42.06
C ALA A 221 6.87 -22.11 -41.66
N LYS A 222 8.13 -22.25 -42.09
CA LYS A 222 9.01 -23.42 -41.85
C LYS A 222 9.18 -23.77 -40.37
N ASN A 223 9.07 -22.79 -39.48
CA ASN A 223 8.90 -22.99 -38.05
C ASN A 223 7.90 -21.97 -37.46
N GLY A 224 6.62 -22.15 -37.76
CA GLY A 224 5.53 -21.29 -37.29
C GLY A 224 5.38 -21.14 -35.76
N VAL A 225 6.10 -21.94 -34.95
CA VAL A 225 6.11 -21.86 -33.48
C VAL A 225 7.44 -21.32 -32.90
N ALA A 226 8.37 -20.86 -33.75
CA ALA A 226 9.63 -20.24 -33.31
C ALA A 226 9.44 -18.95 -32.50
N GLU A 227 8.28 -18.29 -32.61
CA GLU A 227 7.94 -17.09 -31.85
C GLU A 227 7.27 -17.37 -30.49
N TRP A 228 6.95 -18.62 -30.17
CA TRP A 228 6.20 -18.99 -28.96
C TRP A 228 7.08 -19.03 -27.71
N GLU A 229 6.41 -18.93 -26.55
CA GLU A 229 6.94 -19.22 -25.22
C GLU A 229 6.20 -20.45 -24.65
N GLY A 230 6.94 -21.47 -24.20
CA GLY A 230 6.40 -22.58 -23.41
C GLY A 230 5.81 -23.71 -24.23
N LEU A 231 6.63 -24.23 -25.14
CA LEU A 231 6.41 -25.51 -25.79
C LEU A 231 7.12 -26.65 -25.05
N LEU A 232 6.59 -27.86 -25.22
CA LEU A 232 7.24 -29.12 -24.88
C LEU A 232 7.64 -29.80 -26.20
N GLU A 233 8.94 -30.04 -26.41
CA GLU A 233 9.42 -30.90 -27.50
C GLU A 233 9.59 -32.32 -26.96
N LEU A 234 8.93 -33.29 -27.59
CA LEU A 234 9.14 -34.72 -27.34
C LEU A 234 9.99 -35.32 -28.46
N THR A 235 11.17 -35.80 -28.12
CA THR A 235 12.02 -36.59 -29.03
C THR A 235 11.75 -38.08 -28.81
N TRP A 236 11.20 -38.76 -29.80
CA TRP A 236 11.10 -40.23 -29.83
C TRP A 236 12.14 -40.79 -30.79
N ASN A 237 12.96 -41.74 -30.31
CA ASN A 237 13.97 -42.43 -31.11
C ASN A 237 13.41 -43.81 -31.54
N TYR A 238 13.51 -44.16 -32.82
CA TYR A 238 12.79 -45.31 -33.36
C TYR A 238 13.26 -46.64 -32.74
N GLY A 239 12.35 -47.36 -32.10
CA GLY A 239 12.60 -48.66 -31.50
C GLY A 239 12.57 -48.66 -29.97
N THR A 240 12.67 -47.50 -29.31
CA THR A 240 12.68 -47.45 -27.83
C THR A 240 11.37 -47.92 -27.21
N GLU A 241 10.26 -47.83 -27.96
CA GLU A 241 8.96 -48.36 -27.56
C GLU A 241 8.96 -49.89 -27.39
N LYS A 242 9.95 -50.59 -27.97
CA LYS A 242 10.12 -52.05 -27.89
C LYS A 242 11.16 -52.49 -26.86
N GLU A 243 11.86 -51.56 -26.22
CA GLU A 243 12.86 -51.88 -25.18
C GLU A 243 12.17 -52.19 -23.84
N GLU A 244 12.72 -53.10 -23.03
CA GLU A 244 12.12 -53.45 -21.73
C GLU A 244 12.53 -52.46 -20.64
N GLY A 245 11.62 -52.18 -19.69
CA GLY A 245 11.90 -51.28 -18.55
C GLY A 245 11.90 -49.79 -18.92
N GLN A 246 12.62 -48.99 -18.12
CA GLN A 246 12.76 -47.54 -18.28
C GLN A 246 13.95 -47.23 -19.20
N VAL A 247 13.69 -46.56 -20.32
CA VAL A 247 14.72 -46.20 -21.33
C VAL A 247 15.38 -44.86 -21.00
N TYR A 248 14.62 -43.89 -20.46
CA TYR A 248 15.10 -42.55 -20.20
C TYR A 248 15.10 -42.18 -18.71
N HIS A 249 16.16 -41.52 -18.28
CA HIS A 249 16.37 -41.04 -16.93
C HIS A 249 15.49 -39.82 -16.63
N ASN A 250 14.69 -39.90 -15.55
CA ASN A 250 13.74 -38.86 -15.17
C ASN A 250 14.35 -37.66 -14.43
N GLY A 251 15.66 -37.67 -14.16
CA GLY A 251 16.40 -36.58 -13.50
C GLY A 251 16.18 -36.45 -11.98
N ASN A 252 15.23 -37.18 -11.40
CA ASN A 252 14.91 -37.16 -9.97
C ASN A 252 15.43 -38.39 -9.20
N THR A 253 15.65 -39.48 -9.92
CA THR A 253 16.48 -40.60 -9.46
C THR A 253 17.95 -40.18 -9.41
N GLU A 254 18.74 -40.80 -8.53
CA GLU A 254 20.16 -40.46 -8.40
C GLU A 254 21.00 -41.12 -9.52
N PRO A 255 21.98 -40.40 -10.11
CA PRO A 255 22.38 -39.02 -9.84
C PRO A 255 21.39 -37.98 -10.38
N GLN A 256 20.99 -37.03 -9.53
CA GLN A 256 19.97 -36.03 -9.88
C GLN A 256 20.40 -34.98 -10.91
N GLY A 257 19.41 -34.37 -11.58
CA GLY A 257 19.60 -33.34 -12.61
C GLY A 257 18.35 -32.51 -12.85
N PHE A 258 17.75 -32.63 -14.03
CA PHE A 258 16.43 -32.08 -14.35
C PHE A 258 15.39 -32.43 -13.26
N GLY A 259 14.61 -31.45 -12.82
CA GLY A 259 13.54 -31.63 -11.84
C GLY A 259 12.23 -32.01 -12.51
N HIS A 260 11.53 -31.01 -13.04
CA HIS A 260 10.18 -31.17 -13.56
C HIS A 260 9.89 -30.15 -14.64
N ILE A 261 8.86 -30.41 -15.45
CA ILE A 261 8.08 -29.33 -16.06
C ILE A 261 6.92 -28.99 -15.14
N CYS A 262 6.41 -27.76 -15.19
CA CYS A 262 5.27 -27.34 -14.40
C CYS A 262 4.14 -26.84 -15.30
N ILE A 263 2.91 -27.25 -15.00
CA ILE A 263 1.69 -26.78 -15.65
C ILE A 263 0.88 -25.98 -14.65
N SER A 264 0.57 -24.72 -14.97
CA SER A 264 -0.32 -23.89 -14.16
C SER A 264 -1.76 -23.95 -14.67
N VAL A 265 -2.69 -24.19 -13.75
CA VAL A 265 -4.08 -24.61 -14.05
C VAL A 265 -5.13 -23.65 -13.48
N ASP A 266 -6.36 -23.75 -13.98
CA ASP A 266 -7.50 -22.93 -13.55
C ASP A 266 -8.12 -23.37 -12.21
N ASP A 267 -8.18 -24.65 -11.93
CA ASP A 267 -8.57 -25.18 -10.61
C ASP A 267 -7.72 -26.42 -10.32
N ILE A 268 -6.84 -26.32 -9.33
CA ILE A 268 -5.89 -27.39 -8.98
C ILE A 268 -6.59 -28.64 -8.45
N HIS A 269 -7.77 -28.51 -7.84
CA HIS A 269 -8.56 -29.65 -7.37
C HIS A 269 -9.27 -30.33 -8.54
N ALA A 270 -9.94 -29.55 -9.40
CA ALA A 270 -10.59 -30.08 -10.61
C ALA A 270 -9.59 -30.64 -11.63
N ALA A 271 -8.35 -30.12 -11.67
CA ALA A 271 -7.25 -30.72 -12.42
C ALA A 271 -6.86 -32.07 -11.84
N CYS A 272 -6.75 -32.22 -10.50
CA CYS A 272 -6.51 -33.52 -9.88
C CYS A 272 -7.66 -34.51 -10.15
N GLU A 273 -8.93 -34.10 -10.03
CA GLU A 273 -10.10 -34.91 -10.41
C GLU A 273 -10.04 -35.36 -11.88
N ARG A 274 -9.61 -34.47 -12.78
CA ARG A 274 -9.37 -34.82 -14.20
C ARG A 274 -8.29 -35.88 -14.32
N PHE A 275 -7.14 -35.70 -13.67
CA PHE A 275 -6.02 -36.64 -13.73
C PHE A 275 -6.39 -38.03 -13.19
N ASP A 276 -7.18 -38.09 -12.11
CA ASP A 276 -7.77 -39.35 -11.63
C ASP A 276 -8.72 -39.98 -12.67
N SER A 277 -9.60 -39.19 -13.30
CA SER A 277 -10.49 -39.69 -14.37
C SER A 277 -9.74 -40.16 -15.64
N CYS A 278 -8.52 -39.65 -15.86
CA CYS A 278 -7.62 -40.06 -16.94
C CYS A 278 -6.64 -41.18 -16.51
N ASN A 279 -6.77 -41.72 -15.29
CA ASN A 279 -5.88 -42.73 -14.70
C ASN A 279 -4.38 -42.34 -14.74
N VAL A 280 -4.09 -41.07 -14.46
CA VAL A 280 -2.72 -40.53 -14.36
C VAL A 280 -2.09 -40.93 -13.03
N ALA A 281 -0.83 -41.36 -13.06
CA ALA A 281 -0.08 -41.70 -11.86
C ALA A 281 0.34 -40.42 -11.10
N PHE A 282 0.00 -40.35 -9.81
CA PHE A 282 0.47 -39.28 -8.91
C PHE A 282 1.79 -39.65 -8.24
N LYS A 283 2.73 -38.70 -8.22
CA LYS A 283 3.92 -38.74 -7.36
C LYS A 283 3.66 -38.11 -5.98
N LYS A 284 2.76 -37.12 -5.93
CA LYS A 284 2.28 -36.44 -4.72
C LYS A 284 0.91 -35.79 -4.99
N ARG A 285 -0.11 -36.09 -4.20
CA ARG A 285 -1.44 -35.43 -4.23
C ARG A 285 -1.46 -34.18 -3.33
N LEU A 286 -2.53 -33.39 -3.44
CA LEU A 286 -2.80 -32.24 -2.57
C LEU A 286 -3.07 -32.66 -1.10
N THR A 287 -3.43 -33.93 -0.87
CA THR A 287 -3.62 -34.55 0.44
C THR A 287 -2.31 -34.92 1.16
N ASP A 288 -1.18 -34.91 0.44
CA ASP A 288 0.00 -35.66 0.88
C ASP A 288 1.00 -34.75 1.61
N GLY A 289 1.08 -34.94 2.93
CA GLY A 289 1.96 -34.18 3.82
C GLY A 289 1.40 -32.81 4.20
N ARG A 290 2.28 -31.87 4.54
CA ARG A 290 1.89 -30.53 5.05
C ARG A 290 1.68 -29.46 3.96
N MET A 291 1.94 -29.78 2.69
CA MET A 291 1.96 -28.83 1.57
C MET A 291 0.84 -29.17 0.60
N ASN A 292 -0.32 -28.54 0.76
CA ASN A 292 -1.57 -28.89 0.04
C ASN A 292 -1.85 -28.03 -1.20
N ASN A 293 -0.91 -27.16 -1.59
CA ASN A 293 -1.06 -26.17 -2.68
C ASN A 293 -0.33 -26.55 -3.98
N ILE A 294 0.32 -27.72 -4.03
CA ILE A 294 1.10 -28.23 -5.17
C ILE A 294 0.87 -29.74 -5.27
N ALA A 295 0.57 -30.24 -6.47
CA ALA A 295 0.58 -31.67 -6.79
C ALA A 295 1.73 -32.02 -7.74
N PHE A 296 2.16 -33.27 -7.73
CA PHE A 296 3.07 -33.83 -8.74
C PHE A 296 2.46 -35.10 -9.33
N VAL A 297 2.44 -35.15 -10.67
CA VAL A 297 2.05 -36.32 -11.45
C VAL A 297 3.21 -36.82 -12.30
N LEU A 298 3.09 -38.04 -12.82
CA LEU A 298 4.09 -38.70 -13.65
C LEU A 298 3.56 -38.85 -15.08
N ASP A 299 4.43 -38.61 -16.06
CA ASP A 299 4.20 -38.98 -17.46
C ASP A 299 4.56 -40.47 -17.71
N PRO A 300 4.37 -41.01 -18.92
CA PRO A 300 4.67 -42.42 -19.24
C PRO A 300 6.14 -42.83 -19.03
N ASP A 301 7.08 -41.89 -19.13
CA ASP A 301 8.52 -42.10 -18.90
C ASP A 301 8.94 -41.82 -17.44
N ASN A 302 7.98 -41.50 -16.56
CA ASN A 302 8.16 -41.13 -15.15
C ASN A 302 8.89 -39.79 -14.94
N TYR A 303 8.87 -38.87 -15.91
CA TYR A 303 9.17 -37.46 -15.66
C TYR A 303 8.14 -36.87 -14.70
N TRP A 304 8.60 -36.00 -13.81
CA TRP A 304 7.73 -35.32 -12.86
C TRP A 304 7.13 -34.09 -13.53
N ILE A 305 5.82 -33.94 -13.35
CA ILE A 305 5.07 -32.76 -13.77
C ILE A 305 4.49 -32.14 -12.50
N GLU A 306 4.97 -30.94 -12.17
CA GLU A 306 4.37 -30.14 -11.11
C GLU A 306 3.06 -29.52 -11.62
N VAL A 307 2.05 -29.46 -10.76
CA VAL A 307 0.76 -28.82 -11.04
C VAL A 307 0.50 -27.77 -9.97
N ILE A 308 0.34 -26.52 -10.41
CA ILE A 308 0.17 -25.36 -9.52
C ILE A 308 -1.05 -24.51 -9.90
N GLN A 309 -1.67 -23.89 -8.91
CA GLN A 309 -2.79 -22.99 -9.13
C GLN A 309 -2.34 -21.66 -9.75
N ASN A 310 -2.89 -21.30 -10.91
CA ASN A 310 -2.81 -19.94 -11.45
C ASN A 310 -4.05 -19.16 -10.99
N GLU A 311 -3.89 -18.28 -10.01
CA GLU A 311 -4.98 -17.46 -9.45
C GLU A 311 -5.61 -16.48 -10.47
N ARG A 312 -4.96 -16.18 -11.60
CA ARG A 312 -5.49 -15.25 -12.61
C ARG A 312 -6.49 -15.88 -13.57
N ILE A 313 -6.24 -17.11 -14.01
CA ILE A 313 -7.17 -17.88 -14.86
C ILE A 313 -8.19 -18.67 -14.02
N LYS A 314 -8.09 -18.56 -12.69
CA LYS A 314 -8.90 -19.32 -11.74
C LYS A 314 -10.38 -19.06 -11.94
N ARG A 315 -11.12 -20.13 -12.23
CA ARG A 315 -12.57 -20.07 -12.42
C ARG A 315 -13.25 -19.93 -11.05
N THR A 316 -13.34 -18.69 -10.55
CA THR A 316 -14.01 -18.38 -9.28
C THR A 316 -15.52 -18.54 -9.40
N SER A 317 -16.00 -19.78 -9.38
CA SER A 317 -17.30 -20.08 -8.81
C SER A 317 -17.21 -19.78 -7.31
N ASN A 318 -17.88 -18.73 -6.84
CA ASN A 318 -17.87 -18.25 -5.45
C ASN A 318 -18.57 -19.22 -4.45
N TRP A 319 -18.60 -20.51 -4.76
CA TRP A 319 -19.36 -21.55 -4.08
C TRP A 319 -18.43 -22.69 -3.74
N VAL A 320 -17.99 -22.76 -2.48
CA VAL A 320 -17.55 -24.04 -1.89
C VAL A 320 -18.73 -25.01 -2.05
N SER A 321 -18.50 -26.25 -2.48
CA SER A 321 -19.60 -27.21 -2.57
C SER A 321 -20.23 -27.41 -1.19
N LEU A 322 -21.56 -27.55 -1.13
CA LEU A 322 -22.26 -27.68 0.16
C LEU A 322 -21.67 -28.83 0.99
N ARG A 323 -21.31 -29.95 0.35
CA ARG A 323 -20.62 -31.07 0.97
C ARG A 323 -19.27 -30.65 1.59
N ALA A 324 -18.36 -30.06 0.82
CA ALA A 324 -17.04 -29.66 1.31
C ALA A 324 -17.12 -28.58 2.41
N ALA A 325 -18.11 -27.68 2.34
CA ALA A 325 -18.37 -26.71 3.40
C ALA A 325 -18.84 -27.39 4.70
N THR A 326 -19.81 -28.32 4.61
CA THR A 326 -20.31 -29.09 5.76
C THR A 326 -19.25 -30.05 6.32
N GLU A 327 -18.42 -30.68 5.49
CA GLU A 327 -17.30 -31.54 5.91
C GLU A 327 -16.24 -30.73 6.70
N LEU A 328 -15.80 -29.58 6.16
CA LEU A 328 -14.88 -28.68 6.85
C LEU A 328 -15.45 -28.15 8.17
N PHE A 329 -16.74 -27.83 8.21
CA PHE A 329 -17.41 -27.33 9.41
C PHE A 329 -17.57 -28.43 10.46
N SER A 330 -18.03 -29.62 10.07
CA SER A 330 -18.15 -30.79 10.95
C SER A 330 -16.80 -31.19 11.55
N ALA A 331 -15.74 -31.28 10.72
CA ALA A 331 -14.41 -31.63 11.20
C ALA A 331 -13.82 -30.60 12.20
N ARG A 332 -14.24 -29.33 12.12
CA ARG A 332 -13.88 -28.31 13.12
C ARG A 332 -14.73 -28.39 14.39
N ILE A 333 -16.01 -28.73 14.28
CA ILE A 333 -16.88 -29.02 15.44
C ILE A 333 -16.39 -30.25 16.20
N ASP A 334 -16.00 -31.31 15.49
CA ASP A 334 -15.47 -32.54 16.11
C ASP A 334 -14.14 -32.28 16.83
N GLN A 335 -13.25 -31.47 16.25
CA GLN A 335 -12.01 -31.03 16.89
C GLN A 335 -12.26 -30.17 18.14
N LEU A 336 -13.22 -29.23 18.09
CA LEU A 336 -13.59 -28.40 19.24
C LEU A 336 -14.25 -29.25 20.35
N THR A 337 -15.13 -30.18 19.97
CA THR A 337 -15.79 -31.14 20.87
C THR A 337 -14.76 -32.01 21.58
N GLN A 338 -13.78 -32.56 20.86
CA GLN A 338 -12.70 -33.33 21.44
C GLN A 338 -11.85 -32.48 22.40
N PHE A 339 -11.47 -31.25 22.00
CA PHE A 339 -10.73 -30.33 22.87
C PHE A 339 -11.49 -30.00 24.18
N ILE A 340 -12.81 -29.80 24.10
CA ILE A 340 -13.66 -29.57 25.28
C ILE A 340 -13.62 -30.78 26.24
N TYR A 341 -13.72 -32.02 25.71
CA TYR A 341 -13.58 -33.24 26.50
C TYR A 341 -12.16 -33.41 27.07
N ASP A 342 -11.12 -33.08 26.31
CA ASP A 342 -9.71 -33.15 26.74
C ASP A 342 -9.39 -32.15 27.87
N GLN A 343 -10.15 -31.05 27.97
CA GLN A 343 -10.12 -30.12 29.10
C GLN A 343 -11.03 -30.52 30.28
N GLY A 344 -11.64 -31.72 30.23
CA GLY A 344 -12.53 -32.22 31.29
C GLY A 344 -13.90 -31.55 31.35
N LEU A 345 -14.25 -30.75 30.33
CA LEU A 345 -15.53 -30.08 30.21
C LEU A 345 -16.52 -30.94 29.42
N GLN A 346 -17.80 -30.55 29.43
CA GLN A 346 -18.83 -31.12 28.56
C GLN A 346 -19.24 -30.06 27.53
N PRO A 347 -19.39 -30.42 26.24
CA PRO A 347 -19.97 -29.51 25.26
C PRO A 347 -21.45 -29.23 25.63
N PRO A 348 -21.99 -28.04 25.33
CA PRO A 348 -23.39 -27.73 25.60
C PRO A 348 -24.31 -28.66 24.79
N LEU A 349 -25.38 -29.13 25.43
CA LEU A 349 -26.37 -29.99 24.79
C LEU A 349 -27.11 -29.21 23.69
N MET A 350 -27.01 -29.69 22.45
CA MET A 350 -27.86 -29.25 21.34
C MET A 350 -29.31 -29.67 21.61
N GLN A 351 -30.29 -28.87 21.16
CA GLN A 351 -31.70 -29.24 21.33
C GLN A 351 -32.04 -30.47 20.47
N PRO A 352 -32.94 -31.36 20.91
CA PRO A 352 -33.23 -32.62 20.19
C PRO A 352 -33.68 -32.40 18.74
N ASP A 353 -34.45 -31.34 18.47
CA ASP A 353 -34.94 -31.00 17.13
C ASP A 353 -33.82 -30.48 16.21
N ASP A 354 -32.89 -29.68 16.76
CA ASP A 354 -31.70 -29.19 16.05
C ASP A 354 -30.73 -30.33 15.76
N GLU A 355 -30.51 -31.26 16.70
CA GLU A 355 -29.70 -32.45 16.46
C GLU A 355 -30.34 -33.35 15.40
N ALA A 356 -31.66 -33.56 15.47
CA ALA A 356 -32.37 -34.32 14.45
C ALA A 356 -32.32 -33.64 13.07
N ALA A 357 -32.33 -32.30 13.01
CA ALA A 357 -32.14 -31.55 11.77
C ALA A 357 -30.71 -31.68 11.22
N MET A 358 -29.70 -31.50 12.07
CA MET A 358 -28.29 -31.66 11.71
C MET A 358 -28.00 -33.08 11.19
N ASN A 359 -28.52 -34.10 11.86
CA ASN A 359 -28.34 -35.50 11.45
C ASN A 359 -29.00 -35.80 10.11
N ARG A 360 -30.21 -35.29 9.83
CA ARG A 360 -30.84 -35.40 8.50
C ARG A 360 -29.98 -34.75 7.40
N VAL A 361 -29.35 -33.61 7.67
CA VAL A 361 -28.46 -32.93 6.70
C VAL A 361 -27.18 -33.74 6.46
N LEU A 362 -26.53 -34.23 7.52
CA LEU A 362 -25.31 -35.06 7.40
C LEU A 362 -25.59 -36.38 6.67
N GLU A 363 -26.70 -37.05 6.99
CA GLU A 363 -27.15 -38.28 6.33
C GLU A 363 -27.48 -38.05 4.84
N THR A 364 -28.16 -36.95 4.50
CA THR A 364 -28.46 -36.56 3.10
C THR A 364 -27.20 -36.24 2.28
N LEU A 365 -26.11 -35.83 2.94
CA LEU A 365 -24.82 -35.55 2.31
C LEU A 365 -23.82 -36.74 2.39
N GLU A 366 -24.24 -37.85 3.00
CA GLU A 366 -23.42 -39.04 3.33
C GLU A 366 -22.15 -38.73 4.15
N ILE A 367 -22.18 -37.68 5.00
CA ILE A 367 -21.02 -37.24 5.80
C ILE A 367 -20.99 -38.03 7.13
N PRO A 368 -19.96 -38.86 7.40
CA PRO A 368 -19.90 -39.65 8.62
C PRO A 368 -19.47 -38.81 9.84
N ARG A 369 -20.27 -38.82 10.92
CA ARG A 369 -19.83 -38.33 12.23
C ARG A 369 -18.68 -39.19 12.77
N ALA A 370 -17.68 -38.55 13.40
CA ALA A 370 -16.64 -39.25 14.13
C ALA A 370 -17.21 -39.93 15.41
N VAL A 371 -16.86 -41.20 15.63
CA VAL A 371 -17.27 -41.92 16.86
C VAL A 371 -16.35 -41.52 18.02
N VAL A 372 -16.76 -40.50 18.78
CA VAL A 372 -16.05 -40.04 19.98
C VAL A 372 -16.00 -41.16 21.02
N LYS A 373 -14.79 -41.62 21.36
CA LYS A 373 -14.57 -42.64 22.40
C LYS A 373 -14.52 -41.98 23.78
N ALA A 374 -15.63 -42.02 24.51
CA ALA A 374 -15.64 -41.67 25.92
C ALA A 374 -14.74 -42.63 26.72
N ASN A 375 -13.69 -42.10 27.37
CA ASN A 375 -12.86 -42.87 28.29
C ASN A 375 -13.64 -43.15 29.60
N PRO A 376 -13.57 -44.36 30.16
CA PRO A 376 -14.26 -44.69 31.40
C PRO A 376 -13.55 -44.05 32.61
N PRO A 377 -14.28 -43.55 33.63
CA PRO A 377 -13.67 -43.02 34.84
C PRO A 377 -12.98 -44.13 35.65
N ALA A 378 -11.70 -43.93 35.98
CA ALA A 378 -10.93 -44.84 36.83
C ALA A 378 -11.47 -44.86 38.28
N ARG A 379 -11.41 -46.03 38.94
CA ARG A 379 -11.99 -46.27 40.27
C ARG A 379 -10.96 -46.28 41.39
N GLY A 380 -11.29 -45.64 42.52
CA GLY A 380 -10.71 -45.88 43.85
C GLY A 380 -11.68 -45.36 44.95
N VAL A 381 -12.48 -46.11 45.74
CA VAL A 381 -12.34 -47.37 46.53
C VAL A 381 -11.84 -47.09 47.96
N PRO A 382 -12.44 -47.63 49.05
CA PRO A 382 -13.82 -48.11 49.26
C PRO A 382 -14.45 -47.85 50.67
N ARG A 383 -15.74 -48.22 50.88
CA ARG A 383 -16.11 -49.20 51.94
C ARG A 383 -17.55 -49.75 51.83
N ASN A 384 -17.68 -51.03 52.17
CA ASN A 384 -18.87 -51.87 52.38
C ASN A 384 -19.77 -51.32 53.54
N GLU A 385 -21.06 -51.63 53.76
CA GLU A 385 -22.09 -52.51 53.14
C GLU A 385 -23.50 -52.15 53.74
N SER A 386 -24.68 -52.80 53.57
CA SER A 386 -25.19 -54.01 52.85
C SER A 386 -26.74 -54.02 52.86
N PHE A 387 -27.42 -54.45 51.77
CA PHE A 387 -28.80 -55.02 51.70
C PHE A 387 -30.00 -54.14 52.22
N THR A 388 -31.26 -54.16 51.70
CA THR A 388 -31.96 -54.92 50.63
C THR A 388 -33.07 -54.06 49.94
N GLN A 389 -33.61 -54.55 48.82
CA GLN A 389 -34.71 -54.01 47.98
C GLN A 389 -36.12 -54.07 48.63
N PRO A 390 -37.20 -53.41 48.10
CA PRO A 390 -38.03 -54.06 47.04
C PRO A 390 -38.89 -53.16 46.08
N LYS A 391 -39.06 -53.60 44.80
CA LYS A 391 -40.17 -53.28 43.84
C LYS A 391 -40.32 -51.78 43.42
N GLY A 392 -40.95 -51.38 42.31
CA GLY A 392 -41.62 -52.02 41.16
C GLY A 392 -42.55 -50.98 40.46
N ALA A 393 -43.04 -51.12 39.22
CA ALA A 393 -42.78 -52.11 38.15
C ALA A 393 -43.34 -51.62 36.78
N SER A 394 -42.84 -52.18 35.67
CA SER A 394 -43.54 -52.65 34.45
C SER A 394 -44.70 -51.86 33.79
N GLU A 395 -44.59 -51.43 32.51
CA GLU A 395 -45.01 -52.13 31.24
C GLU A 395 -46.50 -51.85 30.84
N THR A 396 -47.00 -51.92 29.58
CA THR A 396 -46.46 -52.10 28.20
C THR A 396 -47.50 -51.72 27.09
N HIS A 397 -47.05 -51.73 25.82
CA HIS A 397 -47.78 -52.25 24.62
C HIS A 397 -48.89 -51.45 23.86
N THR A 398 -48.45 -50.81 22.76
CA THR A 398 -48.89 -50.99 21.34
C THR A 398 -50.34 -50.75 20.82
N ALA A 399 -50.41 -49.79 19.88
CA ALA A 399 -50.86 -49.93 18.46
C ALA A 399 -52.25 -49.45 17.96
N HIS A 400 -52.28 -49.20 16.63
CA HIS A 400 -53.39 -49.01 15.67
C HIS A 400 -54.16 -47.66 15.55
N LEU A 401 -53.68 -46.88 14.57
CA LEU A 401 -54.37 -46.16 13.47
C LEU A 401 -55.78 -46.69 13.03
N PRO A 402 -56.61 -45.93 12.25
CA PRO A 402 -56.52 -44.51 11.85
C PRO A 402 -57.84 -43.66 12.07
N PRO A 403 -58.60 -43.09 11.08
CA PRO A 403 -59.05 -41.67 11.10
C PRO A 403 -60.60 -41.56 10.88
N PRO A 404 -61.25 -40.60 10.16
CA PRO A 404 -60.91 -39.23 9.67
C PRO A 404 -62.04 -38.19 9.96
N GLU A 405 -62.09 -37.09 9.17
CA GLU A 405 -63.26 -36.19 8.91
C GLU A 405 -63.73 -35.21 10.01
N ALA A 406 -64.49 -34.13 9.72
CA ALA A 406 -64.56 -33.21 8.56
C ALA A 406 -65.50 -32.00 8.86
N ARG A 407 -65.29 -30.86 8.15
CA ARG A 407 -66.14 -29.62 8.12
C ARG A 407 -66.20 -28.83 9.45
N GLY A 408 -66.42 -27.50 9.46
CA GLY A 408 -66.42 -26.52 8.36
C GLY A 408 -67.25 -25.25 8.68
N LYS A 409 -67.19 -24.27 7.76
CA LYS A 409 -68.00 -23.02 7.65
C LYS A 409 -67.69 -21.81 8.56
N GLN A 410 -67.66 -20.65 7.88
CA GLN A 410 -67.95 -19.27 8.30
C GLN A 410 -69.43 -19.09 8.79
N PRO A 411 -69.88 -17.94 9.37
CA PRO A 411 -69.45 -16.57 9.05
C PRO A 411 -69.38 -15.56 10.23
N GLU A 412 -69.45 -14.28 9.86
CA GLU A 412 -69.35 -13.03 10.63
C GLU A 412 -70.37 -12.87 11.77
N ASP A 413 -70.04 -12.03 12.76
CA ASP A 413 -70.90 -10.87 13.09
C ASP A 413 -70.14 -9.76 13.85
N GLN A 414 -70.69 -8.54 13.87
CA GLN A 414 -70.24 -7.40 14.71
C GLN A 414 -71.28 -7.09 15.82
N PRO A 415 -71.33 -5.87 16.41
CA PRO A 415 -70.55 -5.42 17.56
C PRO A 415 -71.45 -5.17 18.80
N GLN A 416 -70.89 -4.66 19.92
CA GLN A 416 -71.43 -3.52 20.72
C GLN A 416 -70.84 -3.43 22.16
N PHE A 417 -70.57 -2.20 22.63
CA PHE A 417 -70.74 -1.65 24.01
C PHE A 417 -69.98 -2.32 25.20
N SER A 418 -69.66 -1.64 26.33
CA SER A 418 -69.58 -0.20 26.63
C SER A 418 -68.87 0.09 27.96
N SER A 419 -68.05 1.16 27.98
CA SER A 419 -67.73 2.10 29.07
C SER A 419 -68.06 1.79 30.55
N THR A 420 -67.08 1.94 31.44
CA THR A 420 -67.04 2.84 32.64
C THR A 420 -65.73 2.62 33.43
N GLY A 421 -65.14 3.60 34.13
CA GLY A 421 -65.40 5.05 34.15
C GLY A 421 -64.53 5.83 35.17
N ASN A 422 -64.09 7.03 34.77
CA ASN A 422 -63.72 8.26 35.51
C ASN A 422 -63.02 8.24 36.89
N VAL A 423 -61.98 9.09 37.02
CA VAL A 423 -61.98 10.26 37.95
C VAL A 423 -61.34 11.47 37.22
N THR A 424 -61.87 12.69 37.41
CA THR A 424 -61.35 13.94 36.83
C THR A 424 -61.74 15.17 37.67
N GLU A 425 -60.81 16.09 37.97
CA GLU A 425 -61.03 17.49 38.44
C GLU A 425 -59.65 18.19 38.58
N GLY A 426 -59.45 19.52 38.44
CA GLY A 426 -60.32 20.56 37.87
C GLY A 426 -60.02 22.01 38.37
N ALA A 427 -59.70 22.95 37.46
CA ALA A 427 -59.80 24.44 37.61
C ALA A 427 -58.88 25.18 38.65
N ALA A 428 -58.62 26.51 38.62
CA ALA A 428 -58.70 27.56 37.57
C ALA A 428 -58.01 28.91 37.99
N SER A 429 -57.58 29.72 36.99
CA SER A 429 -57.42 31.22 36.98
C SER A 429 -56.41 31.90 37.95
N PRO A 430 -56.09 33.23 37.85
CA PRO A 430 -56.54 34.29 36.90
C PRO A 430 -55.38 35.14 36.25
N GLU A 431 -55.74 36.33 35.72
CA GLU A 431 -54.88 37.45 35.26
C GLU A 431 -54.17 38.17 36.46
N GLU A 432 -53.44 39.30 36.39
CA GLU A 432 -53.34 40.44 35.46
C GLU A 432 -52.01 41.24 35.72
N GLY A 433 -51.55 42.10 34.79
CA GLY A 433 -50.45 43.05 35.06
C GLY A 433 -49.92 43.82 33.84
N GLN A 434 -50.13 45.15 33.77
CA GLN A 434 -49.77 46.00 32.62
C GLN A 434 -48.43 46.75 32.74
N LEU A 435 -47.99 47.27 31.58
CA LEU A 435 -46.76 48.06 31.36
C LEU A 435 -46.59 49.28 32.29
N SER A 436 -45.33 49.63 32.57
CA SER A 436 -44.92 51.05 32.64
C SER A 436 -43.54 51.29 31.97
N SER A 437 -43.64 52.04 30.89
CA SER A 437 -42.67 52.79 30.06
C SER A 437 -41.29 53.23 30.60
N ILE A 438 -40.45 53.68 29.64
CA ILE A 438 -39.30 54.62 29.72
C ILE A 438 -37.91 53.96 29.52
N ALA A 439 -37.19 54.44 28.50
CA ALA A 439 -35.77 54.20 28.19
C ALA A 439 -34.92 55.39 28.72
N PRO A 440 -33.71 55.74 28.25
CA PRO A 440 -32.68 55.03 27.47
C PRO A 440 -31.29 55.03 28.18
N TRP A 441 -30.17 55.06 27.41
CA TRP A 441 -28.75 55.30 27.79
C TRP A 441 -27.94 54.10 28.34
N THR A 442 -26.63 53.95 28.09
CA THR A 442 -25.73 54.34 26.96
C THR A 442 -24.42 53.56 27.11
N PRO A 443 -23.80 53.04 26.03
CA PRO A 443 -22.48 52.41 26.11
C PRO A 443 -21.34 53.42 25.90
N PHE A 444 -20.65 53.83 26.97
CA PHE A 444 -19.20 54.18 26.96
C PHE A 444 -18.71 54.44 28.40
N GLY A 445 -17.52 53.92 28.74
CA GLY A 445 -16.94 54.06 30.09
C GLY A 445 -15.53 53.49 30.21
N MET A 446 -14.53 54.16 29.62
CA MET A 446 -13.12 53.78 29.72
C MET A 446 -12.47 54.31 31.01
N VAL A 447 -11.66 53.48 31.70
CA VAL A 447 -10.42 53.91 32.39
C VAL A 447 -9.37 52.78 32.33
N HIS A 448 -8.40 52.96 31.41
CA HIS A 448 -6.93 52.81 31.51
C HIS A 448 -6.25 51.80 32.46
N GLY A 449 -5.18 51.12 31.98
CA GLY A 449 -4.46 50.06 32.73
C GLY A 449 -2.95 49.82 32.53
N VAL A 450 -2.31 50.13 31.37
CA VAL A 450 -0.83 50.03 31.12
C VAL A 450 -0.23 48.59 31.08
N PRO A 451 0.88 48.27 30.36
CA PRO A 451 1.55 48.91 29.20
C PRO A 451 1.55 48.03 27.92
N GLU A 452 1.92 48.62 26.78
CA GLU A 452 2.39 47.89 25.59
C GLU A 452 3.87 47.51 25.73
N ASN A 453 4.27 46.28 25.37
CA ASN A 453 5.49 46.02 24.60
C ASN A 453 5.59 44.56 24.08
N GLN A 454 5.14 44.28 22.85
CA GLN A 454 5.55 43.07 22.12
C GLN A 454 5.39 43.27 20.61
N SER A 455 6.51 43.48 19.91
CA SER A 455 6.56 43.71 18.47
C SER A 455 6.48 42.41 17.68
N TYR A 456 5.41 42.22 16.90
CA TYR A 456 5.34 41.15 15.91
C TYR A 456 6.21 41.49 14.68
N VAL A 457 6.94 40.50 14.16
CA VAL A 457 7.89 40.67 13.05
C VAL A 457 7.24 40.23 11.73
N HIS A 458 7.09 41.16 10.79
CA HIS A 458 6.48 40.91 9.49
C HIS A 458 7.44 40.16 8.56
N TRP A 459 6.93 39.11 7.89
CA TRP A 459 7.71 38.31 6.95
C TRP A 459 7.61 38.83 5.52
N GLY A 460 8.72 39.35 5.00
CA GLY A 460 8.78 39.96 3.68
C GLY A 460 8.99 38.95 2.54
N PHE A 461 7.90 38.42 1.99
CA PHE A 461 7.79 38.01 0.58
C PHE A 461 6.32 37.81 0.22
N THR A 462 5.71 38.78 -0.48
CA THR A 462 4.30 38.74 -0.89
C THR A 462 4.13 39.21 -2.34
N LEU A 463 3.32 38.46 -3.09
CA LEU A 463 2.35 39.08 -3.99
C LEU A 463 1.11 39.41 -3.13
N PRO A 464 0.38 40.50 -3.41
CA PRO A 464 -0.49 41.13 -2.42
C PRO A 464 -1.73 40.30 -2.06
N THR A 465 -1.84 39.91 -0.79
CA THR A 465 -3.10 39.49 -0.14
C THR A 465 -3.89 40.73 0.30
N ALA A 466 -5.20 40.57 0.54
CA ALA A 466 -6.14 41.68 0.73
C ALA A 466 -5.75 42.67 1.85
N GLU A 467 -5.18 42.19 2.96
CA GLU A 467 -4.73 43.03 4.10
C GLU A 467 -3.67 44.07 3.70
N SER A 468 -2.93 43.86 2.60
CA SER A 468 -1.96 44.83 2.10
C SER A 468 -2.57 46.06 1.40
N LEU A 469 -3.87 46.04 1.07
CA LEU A 469 -4.54 47.15 0.40
C LEU A 469 -4.76 48.34 1.34
N ASP A 470 -5.08 48.11 2.62
CA ASP A 470 -5.23 49.20 3.59
C ASP A 470 -3.92 49.96 3.80
N THR A 471 -2.78 49.25 3.76
CA THR A 471 -1.46 49.89 3.82
C THR A 471 -1.14 50.68 2.54
N ILE A 472 -1.71 50.32 1.39
CA ILE A 472 -1.58 51.08 0.14
C ILE A 472 -2.44 52.35 0.21
N TYR A 473 -3.70 52.26 0.65
CA TYR A 473 -4.57 53.44 0.83
C TYR A 473 -4.05 54.42 1.91
N ALA A 474 -3.43 53.91 2.98
CA ALA A 474 -2.77 54.75 3.97
C ALA A 474 -1.54 55.47 3.39
N ASN A 475 -0.65 54.76 2.67
CA ASN A 475 0.62 55.33 2.21
C ASN A 475 0.50 56.26 0.99
N ILE A 476 -0.58 56.19 0.21
CA ILE A 476 -0.89 57.18 -0.84
C ILE A 476 -0.96 58.62 -0.27
N ASN A 477 -1.24 58.77 1.04
CA ASN A 477 -1.34 60.07 1.69
C ASN A 477 -0.05 60.58 2.39
N GLN A 478 1.05 59.80 2.49
CA GLN A 478 2.21 60.18 3.33
C GLN A 478 3.61 59.88 2.75
N ALA A 479 3.98 60.46 1.60
CA ALA A 479 5.39 60.54 1.18
C ALA A 479 5.74 61.72 0.23
N GLY A 480 5.39 62.96 0.61
CA GLY A 480 5.88 64.19 -0.06
C GLY A 480 6.92 64.92 0.81
N PRO A 481 8.05 65.42 0.26
CA PRO A 481 9.15 65.93 1.09
C PRO A 481 8.86 67.28 1.75
N ARG A 482 9.33 67.42 2.99
CA ARG A 482 9.12 68.60 3.85
C ARG A 482 10.03 69.76 3.46
N VAL A 483 9.53 70.68 2.65
CA VAL A 483 10.10 72.04 2.46
C VAL A 483 9.24 73.06 3.23
N GLN A 484 9.79 74.24 3.52
CA GLN A 484 9.32 75.17 4.55
C GLN A 484 8.21 76.15 4.08
N THR A 485 7.80 77.00 5.03
CA THR A 485 7.09 78.29 4.88
C THR A 485 5.60 78.30 4.52
N GLU A 486 4.82 78.56 5.59
CA GLU A 486 3.87 79.68 5.72
C GLU A 486 2.56 79.74 4.90
N GLN A 487 1.48 79.59 5.67
CA GLN A 487 0.30 80.48 5.72
C GLN A 487 -0.50 80.81 4.44
N SER A 488 -1.72 80.26 4.46
CA SER A 488 -2.99 80.97 4.23
C SER A 488 -3.54 81.20 2.80
N SER A 489 -4.84 80.91 2.72
CA SER A 489 -5.88 81.59 1.93
C SER A 489 -5.93 81.50 0.39
N THR A 490 -7.08 80.97 -0.05
CA THR A 490 -7.94 81.43 -1.16
C THR A 490 -7.59 81.12 -2.63
N ASN A 491 -8.54 80.40 -3.23
CA ASN A 491 -9.18 80.64 -4.53
C ASN A 491 -8.44 80.36 -5.86
N HIS A 492 -9.01 79.35 -6.55
CA HIS A 492 -9.30 79.29 -7.99
C HIS A 492 -8.18 79.45 -9.03
N GLN A 493 -7.87 78.30 -9.66
CA GLN A 493 -7.89 78.08 -11.11
C GLN A 493 -7.54 79.27 -12.03
N ARG A 494 -6.44 79.14 -12.79
CA ARG A 494 -6.55 79.18 -14.26
C ARG A 494 -5.42 78.49 -15.03
N THR A 495 -5.77 78.07 -16.22
CA THR A 495 -5.12 77.10 -17.11
C THR A 495 -3.92 77.65 -17.90
N ILE A 496 -2.89 76.81 -18.01
CA ILE A 496 -2.20 76.35 -19.23
C ILE A 496 -2.23 77.28 -20.49
N PRO A 497 -1.04 77.58 -21.05
CA PRO A 497 -0.74 77.44 -22.47
C PRO A 497 0.09 76.14 -22.70
N HIS A 498 -0.14 75.22 -23.65
CA HIS A 498 -0.30 75.34 -25.12
C HIS A 498 0.94 75.95 -25.84
N ASN A 499 1.45 75.39 -26.95
CA ASN A 499 1.03 74.19 -27.69
C ASN A 499 2.16 73.56 -28.53
N SER A 500 2.01 72.27 -28.85
CA SER A 500 2.44 71.58 -30.08
C SER A 500 3.81 71.90 -30.71
N GLN A 501 4.74 70.94 -30.59
CA GLN A 501 5.25 70.31 -31.81
C GLN A 501 4.35 69.11 -32.16
N THR A 502 3.35 69.37 -33.01
CA THR A 502 2.54 68.41 -33.81
C THR A 502 1.79 67.26 -33.13
N ILE A 503 0.55 67.05 -33.61
CA ILE A 503 -0.39 65.96 -33.29
C ILE A 503 -1.11 66.15 -31.93
N PRO A 504 -2.46 66.08 -31.88
CA PRO A 504 -3.18 67.16 -31.20
C PRO A 504 -3.96 66.72 -29.96
N ASN A 505 -3.71 67.44 -28.86
CA ASN A 505 -4.63 67.55 -27.74
C ASN A 505 -5.11 69.01 -27.64
N SER A 506 -6.39 69.27 -27.90
CA SER A 506 -7.18 70.16 -27.04
C SER A 506 -8.69 70.05 -27.26
N ILE A 507 -9.36 69.90 -26.13
CA ILE A 507 -10.80 70.08 -25.91
C ILE A 507 -11.08 71.60 -25.85
N PRO A 508 -12.14 72.13 -26.50
CA PRO A 508 -12.74 73.40 -26.11
C PRO A 508 -13.66 73.19 -24.89
N HIS A 509 -13.67 74.14 -23.96
CA HIS A 509 -14.66 74.18 -22.89
C HIS A 509 -16.08 74.38 -23.45
N ASP A 510 -17.01 73.53 -23.05
CA ASP A 510 -18.24 73.93 -22.34
C ASP A 510 -18.40 72.96 -21.13
N ARG A 511 -19.14 73.20 -20.04
CA ARG A 511 -20.09 74.25 -19.59
C ARG A 511 -21.59 73.93 -19.65
N ASP A 512 -21.91 72.65 -19.71
CA ASP A 512 -23.12 72.04 -19.17
C ASP A 512 -22.89 71.76 -17.67
N ASN A 513 -23.78 72.05 -16.70
CA ASN A 513 -25.11 72.66 -16.71
C ASN A 513 -26.31 71.77 -17.07
N GLU A 514 -26.15 70.47 -16.89
CA GLU A 514 -27.22 69.55 -16.47
C GLU A 514 -27.12 69.45 -14.92
N SER A 515 -28.15 69.58 -14.10
CA SER A 515 -29.63 69.63 -14.27
C SER A 515 -30.37 68.28 -14.34
N ASP A 516 -29.77 67.25 -13.76
CA ASP A 516 -30.50 66.09 -13.22
C ASP A 516 -30.64 66.30 -11.71
N SER A 517 -31.81 66.32 -11.06
CA SER A 517 -33.22 66.32 -11.48
C SER A 517 -33.69 65.28 -12.50
N GLU A 518 -33.05 64.12 -12.51
CA GLU A 518 -33.79 62.88 -12.71
C GLU A 518 -33.97 62.20 -11.34
N GLU A 519 -35.11 61.54 -11.15
CA GLU A 519 -35.26 60.55 -10.09
C GLU A 519 -34.41 59.36 -10.53
N GLU A 520 -33.13 59.30 -10.14
CA GLU A 520 -32.24 58.17 -10.45
C GLU A 520 -32.99 56.88 -10.12
N ASN A 521 -33.37 56.16 -11.17
CA ASN A 521 -34.34 55.08 -11.08
C ASN A 521 -33.73 54.00 -10.17
N GLU A 522 -34.36 53.74 -9.01
CA GLU A 522 -33.80 52.80 -8.02
C GLU A 522 -33.53 51.43 -8.66
N ALA A 523 -34.34 51.00 -9.63
CA ALA A 523 -34.13 49.77 -10.39
C ALA A 523 -32.97 49.83 -11.42
N GLU A 524 -32.57 51.03 -11.88
CA GLU A 524 -31.38 51.22 -12.72
C GLU A 524 -30.12 51.26 -11.87
N ASN A 525 -30.15 51.96 -10.73
CA ASN A 525 -29.06 51.93 -9.75
C ASN A 525 -28.84 50.52 -9.18
N ASP A 526 -29.90 49.77 -8.84
CA ASP A 526 -29.83 48.35 -8.46
C ASP A 526 -29.13 47.49 -9.54
N VAL A 527 -29.40 47.76 -10.82
CA VAL A 527 -28.77 47.04 -11.94
C VAL A 527 -27.32 47.47 -12.14
N ILE A 528 -27.00 48.76 -11.99
CA ILE A 528 -25.63 49.28 -12.04
C ILE A 528 -24.80 48.72 -10.89
N GLU A 529 -25.32 48.64 -9.66
CA GLU A 529 -24.67 48.00 -8.52
C GLU A 529 -24.46 46.50 -8.75
N GLN A 530 -25.50 45.78 -9.22
CA GLN A 530 -25.39 44.36 -9.55
C GLN A 530 -24.32 44.07 -10.62
N LEU A 531 -24.20 44.91 -11.64
CA LEU A 531 -23.16 44.84 -12.68
C LEU A 531 -21.77 45.28 -12.16
N SER A 532 -21.72 46.15 -11.15
CA SER A 532 -20.48 46.68 -10.55
C SER A 532 -19.96 45.84 -9.38
N HIS A 533 -20.69 44.83 -8.92
CA HIS A 533 -20.28 43.93 -7.85
C HIS A 533 -18.89 43.32 -8.13
N ARG A 534 -17.93 43.62 -7.25
CA ARG A 534 -16.55 43.12 -7.35
C ARG A 534 -16.33 41.73 -6.75
N ILE A 535 -17.30 41.22 -6.00
CA ILE A 535 -17.26 39.93 -5.30
C ILE A 535 -18.41 39.07 -5.83
N GLY A 536 -18.21 37.76 -5.90
CA GLY A 536 -19.29 36.83 -6.23
C GLY A 536 -20.33 36.69 -5.13
N THR A 537 -21.46 36.08 -5.45
CA THR A 537 -22.52 35.77 -4.49
C THR A 537 -22.92 34.30 -4.51
N LEU A 538 -23.59 33.84 -3.45
CA LEU A 538 -24.33 32.58 -3.48
C LEU A 538 -25.65 32.80 -4.25
N LYS A 539 -25.95 31.92 -5.19
CA LYS A 539 -27.22 31.84 -5.92
C LYS A 539 -27.76 30.43 -5.88
N LEU A 540 -29.08 30.27 -6.02
CA LEU A 540 -29.68 28.96 -6.22
C LEU A 540 -29.50 28.54 -7.68
N ALA A 541 -28.81 27.42 -7.91
CA ALA A 541 -28.64 26.87 -9.25
C ALA A 541 -29.85 26.01 -9.65
N GLY A 542 -29.93 25.66 -10.95
CA GLY A 542 -31.04 24.89 -11.53
C GLY A 542 -31.15 23.42 -11.05
N ASP A 543 -30.25 22.99 -10.18
CA ASP A 543 -30.27 21.72 -9.44
C ASP A 543 -30.95 21.83 -8.05
N GLY A 544 -31.21 23.05 -7.57
CA GLY A 544 -31.71 23.30 -6.21
C GLY A 544 -30.61 23.38 -5.14
N HIS A 545 -29.35 23.59 -5.51
CA HIS A 545 -28.24 23.78 -4.58
C HIS A 545 -27.65 25.19 -4.67
N LEU A 546 -27.15 25.68 -3.52
CA LEU A 546 -26.47 26.97 -3.45
C LEU A 546 -25.06 26.86 -4.04
N ARG A 547 -24.82 27.57 -5.14
CA ARG A 547 -23.54 27.68 -5.84
C ARG A 547 -22.97 29.09 -5.67
N PHE A 548 -21.65 29.20 -5.61
CA PHE A 548 -20.95 30.48 -5.63
C PHE A 548 -20.59 30.87 -7.07
N TYR A 549 -21.07 32.03 -7.51
CA TYR A 549 -20.71 32.59 -8.81
C TYR A 549 -19.89 33.86 -8.62
N GLY A 550 -18.61 33.80 -8.97
CA GLY A 550 -17.72 34.97 -9.00
C GLY A 550 -18.25 36.09 -9.88
N ALA A 551 -17.92 37.34 -9.55
CA ALA A 551 -18.38 38.56 -10.23
C ALA A 551 -18.25 38.55 -11.76
N THR A 552 -17.25 37.84 -12.31
CA THR A 552 -17.02 37.70 -13.76
C THR A 552 -17.96 36.71 -14.46
N SER A 553 -18.85 36.03 -13.71
CA SER A 553 -19.83 35.09 -14.23
C SER A 553 -21.17 35.77 -14.48
N ASN A 554 -21.78 35.55 -15.65
CA ASN A 554 -23.14 35.98 -15.92
C ASN A 554 -24.18 35.30 -14.99
N LEU A 555 -23.82 34.18 -14.36
CA LEU A 555 -24.65 33.48 -13.37
C LEU A 555 -24.67 34.19 -12.00
N ASN A 556 -23.81 35.18 -11.77
CA ASN A 556 -23.90 36.06 -10.58
C ASN A 556 -25.06 37.08 -10.70
N LEU A 557 -25.46 37.42 -11.94
CA LEU A 557 -26.43 38.48 -12.26
C LEU A 557 -27.87 37.99 -12.37
N VAL A 558 -28.10 36.67 -12.42
CA VAL A 558 -29.42 36.08 -12.65
C VAL A 558 -29.59 34.89 -11.69
N ASP A 559 -30.68 34.87 -10.93
CA ASP A 559 -31.02 33.66 -10.18
C ASP A 559 -31.57 32.61 -11.15
N VAL A 560 -30.90 31.47 -11.26
CA VAL A 560 -31.18 30.44 -12.27
C VAL A 560 -32.55 29.80 -12.03
N SER A 561 -33.04 29.80 -10.79
CA SER A 561 -34.39 29.33 -10.45
C SER A 561 -35.50 30.17 -11.07
N ALA A 562 -35.28 31.47 -11.27
CA ALA A 562 -36.26 32.39 -11.87
C ALA A 562 -36.39 32.22 -13.40
N THR A 563 -35.35 31.72 -14.07
CA THR A 563 -35.27 31.65 -15.55
C THR A 563 -35.51 30.26 -16.12
N GLN A 564 -36.69 29.68 -15.82
CA GLN A 564 -37.29 28.51 -16.48
C GLN A 564 -36.35 27.37 -16.87
N GLN A 565 -35.73 26.71 -15.89
CA GLN A 565 -35.37 25.30 -16.06
C GLN A 565 -36.31 24.43 -15.22
N ARG A 566 -37.19 23.70 -15.91
CA ARG A 566 -37.68 22.42 -15.36
C ARG A 566 -36.44 21.55 -15.12
N GLN A 567 -36.43 20.75 -14.05
CA GLN A 567 -35.47 19.65 -13.92
C GLN A 567 -35.34 18.93 -15.26
N ARG A 568 -34.10 18.69 -15.73
CA ARG A 568 -33.90 18.02 -17.02
C ARG A 568 -34.65 16.69 -16.98
N PRO A 569 -35.54 16.38 -17.94
CA PRO A 569 -36.33 15.14 -17.90
C PRO A 569 -35.48 13.86 -17.79
N ASP A 570 -34.23 13.94 -18.24
CA ASP A 570 -33.25 12.86 -18.26
C ASP A 570 -32.16 13.00 -17.16
N ALA A 571 -32.40 13.79 -16.11
CA ALA A 571 -31.47 13.93 -14.98
C ALA A 571 -31.47 12.68 -14.10
N ARG A 572 -30.36 11.94 -14.10
CA ARG A 572 -30.11 10.82 -13.18
C ARG A 572 -30.02 11.32 -11.74
N THR A 573 -30.52 10.54 -10.79
CA THR A 573 -30.38 10.84 -9.35
C THR A 573 -30.02 9.58 -8.56
N VAL A 574 -29.27 9.73 -7.47
CA VAL A 574 -28.89 8.61 -6.58
C VAL A 574 -30.12 7.88 -6.02
N ARG A 575 -31.24 8.59 -5.81
CA ARG A 575 -32.51 8.01 -5.32
C ARG A 575 -33.23 7.12 -6.35
N HIS A 576 -33.12 7.41 -7.64
CA HIS A 576 -33.85 6.69 -8.69
C HIS A 576 -32.94 5.68 -9.43
N ASP A 577 -31.78 6.13 -9.92
CA ASP A 577 -30.85 5.35 -10.73
C ASP A 577 -29.81 4.57 -9.89
N GLY A 578 -29.64 4.97 -8.63
CA GLY A 578 -28.56 4.46 -7.76
C GLY A 578 -28.62 2.96 -7.53
N GLN A 579 -29.80 2.41 -7.21
CA GLN A 579 -29.93 0.97 -6.98
C GLN A 579 -29.60 0.17 -8.27
N ASP A 580 -29.93 0.68 -9.45
CA ASP A 580 -29.66 -0.01 -10.71
C ASP A 580 -28.18 0.01 -11.11
N ILE A 581 -27.45 1.11 -10.92
CA ILE A 581 -25.99 1.09 -11.16
C ILE A 581 -25.28 0.13 -10.19
N LEU A 582 -25.76 0.02 -8.94
CA LEU A 582 -25.25 -0.95 -7.97
C LEU A 582 -25.61 -2.40 -8.34
N ASN A 583 -26.81 -2.65 -8.89
CA ASN A 583 -27.23 -3.95 -9.42
C ASN A 583 -26.32 -4.39 -10.57
N HIS A 584 -26.07 -3.52 -11.55
CA HIS A 584 -25.18 -3.78 -12.69
C HIS A 584 -23.74 -4.12 -12.25
N LEU A 585 -23.24 -3.43 -11.23
CA LEU A 585 -21.90 -3.66 -10.66
C LEU A 585 -21.84 -4.80 -9.62
N ARG A 586 -22.95 -5.52 -9.41
CA ARG A 586 -23.10 -6.64 -8.44
C ARG A 586 -22.75 -6.27 -7.00
N VAL A 587 -23.01 -5.02 -6.62
CA VAL A 587 -22.86 -4.50 -5.24
C VAL A 587 -24.18 -3.95 -4.66
N GLY A 588 -25.28 -4.07 -5.40
CA GLY A 588 -26.65 -3.68 -5.00
C GLY A 588 -27.32 -4.57 -3.95
N GLN A 589 -26.59 -5.49 -3.32
CA GLN A 589 -27.13 -6.29 -2.20
C GLN A 589 -27.65 -5.34 -1.09
N PRO A 590 -28.87 -5.58 -0.54
CA PRO A 590 -29.37 -4.80 0.58
C PRO A 590 -28.51 -5.02 1.82
N VAL A 591 -28.19 -3.92 2.50
CA VAL A 591 -27.36 -3.91 3.73
C VAL A 591 -28.30 -3.92 4.94
N ASP A 592 -27.95 -4.68 5.97
CA ASP A 592 -28.66 -4.65 7.26
C ASP A 592 -28.45 -3.28 7.92
N GLN A 593 -29.53 -2.60 8.31
CA GLN A 593 -29.45 -1.29 8.96
C GLN A 593 -28.60 -1.33 10.24
N ALA A 594 -28.68 -2.41 11.03
CA ALA A 594 -27.88 -2.53 12.26
C ALA A 594 -26.37 -2.62 11.96
N LEU A 595 -25.99 -3.22 10.83
CA LEU A 595 -24.60 -3.21 10.34
C LEU A 595 -24.22 -1.82 9.82
N GLU A 596 -25.08 -1.16 9.05
CA GLU A 596 -24.83 0.19 8.54
C GLU A 596 -24.60 1.19 9.70
N ASP A 597 -25.49 1.18 10.71
CA ASP A 597 -25.42 2.01 11.91
C ASP A 597 -24.14 1.72 12.74
N HIS A 598 -23.78 0.45 12.92
CA HIS A 598 -22.55 0.04 13.59
C HIS A 598 -21.28 0.60 12.89
N LEU A 599 -21.22 0.52 11.56
CA LEU A 599 -20.08 1.01 10.78
C LEU A 599 -20.01 2.55 10.75
N ILE A 600 -21.16 3.23 10.73
CA ILE A 600 -21.26 4.68 10.87
C ILE A 600 -20.78 5.13 12.25
N GLU A 601 -21.12 4.41 13.32
CA GLU A 601 -20.66 4.74 14.68
C GLU A 601 -19.14 4.51 14.85
N LEU A 602 -18.59 3.45 14.25
CA LEU A 602 -17.13 3.27 14.16
C LEU A 602 -16.43 4.43 13.43
N TYR A 603 -17.01 4.93 12.34
CA TYR A 603 -16.52 6.11 11.64
C TYR A 603 -16.52 7.36 12.55
N PHE A 604 -17.66 7.66 13.20
CA PHE A 604 -17.80 8.84 14.07
C PHE A 604 -16.93 8.77 15.33
N THR A 605 -16.66 7.57 15.84
CA THR A 605 -15.81 7.37 17.02
C THR A 605 -14.32 7.52 16.70
N TRP A 606 -13.85 6.94 15.59
CA TRP A 606 -12.42 6.69 15.36
C TRP A 606 -11.80 7.43 14.16
N HIS A 607 -12.59 7.91 13.18
CA HIS A 607 -12.07 8.66 12.03
C HIS A 607 -12.40 10.15 12.10
N ASN A 608 -13.69 10.49 12.22
CA ASN A 608 -14.18 11.87 12.20
C ASN A 608 -13.50 12.80 13.23
N PRO A 609 -13.14 12.37 14.47
CA PRO A 609 -12.51 13.28 15.43
C PRO A 609 -11.10 13.74 15.06
N SER A 610 -10.44 13.12 14.08
CA SER A 610 -9.12 13.55 13.55
C SER A 610 -9.21 14.30 12.22
N ILE A 611 -10.31 14.13 11.48
CA ILE A 611 -10.63 14.85 10.23
C ILE A 611 -12.11 15.22 10.30
N TYR A 612 -12.45 16.20 11.13
CA TYR A 612 -13.85 16.56 11.37
C TYR A 612 -14.42 17.27 10.15
N VAL A 613 -15.20 16.52 9.38
CA VAL A 613 -15.78 16.96 8.11
C VAL A 613 -17.29 16.69 8.07
N VAL A 614 -17.78 15.67 8.80
CA VAL A 614 -19.21 15.35 8.95
C VAL A 614 -19.67 15.73 10.36
N ASP A 615 -20.73 16.52 10.47
CA ASP A 615 -21.43 16.66 11.73
C ASP A 615 -22.44 15.52 11.94
N LYS A 616 -22.48 14.96 13.15
CA LYS A 616 -23.28 13.76 13.45
C LYS A 616 -24.77 14.06 13.58
N GLU A 617 -25.14 15.20 14.14
CA GLU A 617 -26.55 15.55 14.36
C GLU A 617 -27.23 15.93 13.05
N MET A 618 -26.56 16.78 12.25
CA MET A 618 -27.03 17.14 10.92
C MET A 618 -27.14 15.90 10.01
N TYR A 619 -26.12 15.04 9.96
CA TYR A 619 -26.16 13.83 9.13
C TYR A 619 -27.30 12.89 9.52
N MET A 620 -27.51 12.62 10.82
CA MET A 620 -28.58 11.72 11.26
C MET A 620 -29.97 12.31 10.99
N THR A 621 -30.13 13.63 11.13
CA THR A 621 -31.38 14.35 10.82
C THR A 621 -31.68 14.31 9.31
N ALA A 622 -30.67 14.60 8.48
CA ALA A 622 -30.74 14.55 7.03
C ALA A 622 -31.00 13.12 6.51
N ARG A 623 -30.42 12.09 7.14
CA ARG A 623 -30.68 10.67 6.87
C ARG A 623 -32.11 10.26 7.22
N HIS A 624 -32.67 10.78 8.31
CA HIS A 624 -34.08 10.54 8.68
C HIS A 624 -35.02 11.10 7.62
N LYS A 625 -34.84 12.38 7.26
CA LYS A 625 -35.57 13.07 6.19
C LYS A 625 -35.51 12.30 4.87
N TRP A 626 -34.32 11.89 4.45
CA TRP A 626 -34.11 11.19 3.19
C TRP A 626 -34.81 9.82 3.14
N ARG A 627 -34.81 9.06 4.24
CA ARG A 627 -35.38 7.70 4.33
C ARG A 627 -36.88 7.67 4.59
N ASN A 628 -37.38 8.58 5.45
CA ASN A 628 -38.75 8.50 5.99
C ASN A 628 -39.70 9.56 5.41
N GLU A 629 -39.19 10.76 5.13
CA GLU A 629 -39.96 11.91 4.62
C GLU A 629 -39.80 12.09 3.10
N TYR A 630 -38.87 11.34 2.47
CA TYR A 630 -38.48 11.44 1.06
C TYR A 630 -37.93 12.81 0.65
N GLU A 631 -37.46 13.59 1.62
CA GLU A 631 -36.86 14.91 1.42
C GLU A 631 -35.35 14.76 1.17
N ASP A 632 -34.89 15.21 0.00
CA ASP A 632 -33.47 15.30 -0.34
C ASP A 632 -32.87 16.59 0.25
N THR A 633 -31.74 16.47 0.97
CA THR A 633 -31.07 17.60 1.64
C THR A 633 -29.56 17.56 1.37
N PRO A 634 -28.86 18.70 1.34
CA PRO A 634 -27.44 18.75 0.95
C PRO A 634 -26.47 18.13 1.98
N PHE A 635 -26.97 17.67 3.15
CA PHE A 635 -26.17 17.09 4.24
C PHE A 635 -26.32 15.57 4.38
N TYR A 636 -27.06 14.93 3.48
CA TYR A 636 -27.12 13.48 3.35
C TYR A 636 -26.97 13.05 1.90
N SER A 637 -26.19 11.99 1.68
CA SER A 637 -26.31 11.19 0.47
C SER A 637 -25.89 9.75 0.74
N GLU A 638 -26.40 8.82 -0.07
CA GLU A 638 -25.94 7.43 -0.02
C GLU A 638 -24.44 7.33 -0.39
N VAL A 639 -23.87 8.24 -1.20
CA VAL A 639 -22.41 8.29 -1.43
C VAL A 639 -21.67 8.53 -0.10
N LEU A 640 -22.14 9.47 0.71
CA LEU A 640 -21.59 9.75 2.05
C LEU A 640 -21.78 8.57 3.02
N THR A 641 -22.99 7.99 3.07
CA THR A 641 -23.26 6.78 3.88
C THR A 641 -22.30 5.66 3.54
N ASN A 642 -22.17 5.31 2.26
CA ASN A 642 -21.31 4.21 1.82
C ASN A 642 -19.82 4.55 2.01
N ALA A 643 -19.40 5.82 1.88
CA ALA A 643 -18.03 6.25 2.19
C ALA A 643 -17.70 6.13 3.70
N MET A 644 -18.63 6.49 4.60
CA MET A 644 -18.47 6.27 6.03
C MET A 644 -18.44 4.78 6.39
N CYS A 645 -19.33 3.97 5.82
CA CYS A 645 -19.31 2.52 6.01
C CYS A 645 -18.02 1.87 5.50
N ALA A 646 -17.42 2.36 4.40
CA ALA A 646 -16.13 1.89 3.90
C ALA A 646 -14.97 2.17 4.87
N ILE A 647 -14.99 3.32 5.55
CA ILE A 647 -14.02 3.66 6.59
C ILE A 647 -14.29 2.85 7.87
N GLY A 648 -15.52 2.80 8.36
CA GLY A 648 -15.92 2.01 9.53
C GLY A 648 -15.55 0.54 9.40
N SER A 649 -15.75 -0.03 8.21
CA SER A 649 -15.41 -1.43 7.87
C SER A 649 -13.92 -1.73 7.91
N ALA A 650 -13.05 -0.73 7.80
CA ALA A 650 -11.61 -0.93 7.92
C ALA A 650 -11.18 -1.06 9.39
N PHE A 651 -11.94 -0.49 10.34
CA PHE A 651 -11.68 -0.68 11.76
C PHE A 651 -12.14 -2.05 12.26
N GLU A 652 -13.10 -2.70 11.60
CA GLU A 652 -13.74 -3.93 12.07
C GLU A 652 -13.10 -5.21 11.51
N ALA A 653 -13.30 -6.34 12.19
CA ALA A 653 -12.74 -7.61 11.76
C ALA A 653 -13.28 -8.01 10.37
N ARG A 654 -12.41 -8.58 9.51
CA ARG A 654 -12.65 -8.75 8.05
C ARG A 654 -13.84 -9.65 7.63
N TYR A 655 -14.62 -10.19 8.56
CA TYR A 655 -15.86 -10.93 8.30
C TYR A 655 -16.95 -10.56 9.31
N HIS A 656 -18.03 -9.92 8.86
CA HIS A 656 -19.25 -9.81 9.66
C HIS A 656 -20.06 -11.11 9.49
N PRO A 657 -20.43 -11.82 10.58
CA PRO A 657 -20.98 -13.18 10.49
C PRO A 657 -22.32 -13.28 9.75
N THR A 658 -23.08 -12.18 9.65
CA THR A 658 -24.36 -12.14 8.93
C THR A 658 -24.28 -11.52 7.52
N PHE A 659 -23.13 -10.96 7.10
CA PHE A 659 -23.04 -10.19 5.86
C PHE A 659 -21.77 -10.54 5.06
N ILE A 660 -21.92 -11.49 4.13
CA ILE A 660 -20.84 -12.05 3.32
C ILE A 660 -20.59 -11.18 2.08
N THR A 661 -19.38 -10.62 1.97
CA THR A 661 -18.94 -9.75 0.85
C THR A 661 -17.87 -10.39 -0.06
N PHE A 662 -17.56 -11.67 0.16
CA PHE A 662 -16.52 -12.42 -0.54
C PHE A 662 -16.69 -12.41 -2.08
N PRO A 663 -15.62 -12.22 -2.88
CA PRO A 663 -14.20 -12.17 -2.50
C PRO A 663 -13.68 -10.78 -2.08
N LYS A 664 -14.54 -9.75 -2.02
CA LYS A 664 -14.14 -8.42 -1.56
C LYS A 664 -14.08 -8.38 -0.02
N SER A 665 -13.37 -7.41 0.52
CA SER A 665 -13.55 -7.02 1.92
C SER A 665 -14.80 -6.15 2.08
N LEU A 666 -15.34 -6.08 3.29
CA LEU A 666 -16.48 -5.22 3.61
C LEU A 666 -16.20 -3.74 3.26
N ALA A 667 -14.98 -3.26 3.53
CA ALA A 667 -14.54 -1.91 3.17
C ALA A 667 -14.52 -1.65 1.66
N GLU A 668 -14.03 -2.60 0.85
CA GLU A 668 -14.01 -2.46 -0.61
C GLU A 668 -15.42 -2.58 -1.21
N PHE A 669 -16.32 -3.40 -0.63
CA PHE A 669 -17.73 -3.46 -1.01
C PHE A 669 -18.43 -2.10 -0.87
N PHE A 670 -18.32 -1.47 0.31
CA PHE A 670 -18.92 -0.15 0.55
C PHE A 670 -18.24 0.94 -0.28
N ALA A 671 -16.91 0.89 -0.47
CA ALA A 671 -16.21 1.84 -1.32
C ALA A 671 -16.67 1.74 -2.78
N ASP A 672 -16.85 0.53 -3.31
CA ASP A 672 -17.35 0.33 -4.67
C ASP A 672 -18.79 0.82 -4.85
N ARG A 673 -19.64 0.71 -3.81
CA ARG A 673 -20.96 1.37 -3.78
C ARG A 673 -20.83 2.89 -3.84
N ALA A 674 -20.01 3.48 -2.97
CA ALA A 674 -19.80 4.93 -2.95
C ALA A 674 -19.26 5.47 -4.29
N LYS A 675 -18.27 4.81 -4.89
CA LYS A 675 -17.70 5.19 -6.20
C LYS A 675 -18.73 5.09 -7.33
N ALA A 676 -19.59 4.08 -7.32
CA ALA A 676 -20.64 3.92 -8.33
C ALA A 676 -21.73 4.99 -8.22
N LEU A 677 -22.16 5.32 -7.01
CA LEU A 677 -23.16 6.36 -6.77
C LEU A 677 -22.60 7.77 -7.01
N LEU A 678 -21.31 8.01 -6.77
CA LEU A 678 -20.65 9.30 -7.04
C LEU A 678 -20.73 9.67 -8.53
N GLU A 679 -20.65 8.70 -9.45
CA GLU A 679 -20.77 8.93 -10.90
C GLU A 679 -22.16 9.47 -11.33
N ILE A 680 -23.15 9.39 -10.44
CA ILE A 680 -24.46 10.04 -10.59
C ILE A 680 -24.48 11.35 -9.80
N GLU A 681 -23.98 11.35 -8.56
CA GLU A 681 -23.98 12.54 -7.69
C GLU A 681 -23.13 13.70 -8.23
N LEU A 682 -22.12 13.42 -9.06
CA LEU A 682 -21.32 14.45 -9.75
C LEU A 682 -22.09 15.25 -10.82
N ASP A 683 -23.27 14.81 -11.26
CA ASP A 683 -24.17 15.64 -12.08
C ASP A 683 -24.82 16.77 -11.25
N SER A 684 -24.86 16.65 -9.91
CA SER A 684 -25.49 17.59 -8.96
C SER A 684 -24.83 17.55 -7.56
N PRO A 685 -23.53 17.86 -7.42
CA PRO A 685 -22.82 17.68 -6.15
C PRO A 685 -23.27 18.65 -5.06
N CYS A 686 -23.23 18.20 -3.80
CA CYS A 686 -23.67 18.93 -2.61
C CYS A 686 -22.63 18.83 -1.45
N VAL A 687 -22.99 19.28 -0.24
CA VAL A 687 -22.07 19.25 0.92
C VAL A 687 -21.74 17.81 1.34
N ALA A 688 -22.70 16.89 1.24
CA ALA A 688 -22.47 15.47 1.43
C ALA A 688 -21.46 14.89 0.42
N THR A 689 -21.44 15.38 -0.82
CA THR A 689 -20.46 14.97 -1.85
C THR A 689 -19.04 15.42 -1.50
N VAL A 690 -18.89 16.66 -1.02
CA VAL A 690 -17.61 17.20 -0.49
C VAL A 690 -17.10 16.31 0.65
N GLN A 691 -17.96 16.01 1.62
CA GLN A 691 -17.67 15.15 2.76
C GLN A 691 -17.26 13.74 2.31
N ALA A 692 -18.04 13.13 1.41
CA ALA A 692 -17.79 11.78 0.92
C ALA A 692 -16.47 11.67 0.15
N LEU A 693 -16.11 12.68 -0.65
CA LEU A 693 -14.84 12.75 -1.37
C LEU A 693 -13.63 12.81 -0.42
N VAL A 694 -13.73 13.50 0.73
CA VAL A 694 -12.68 13.47 1.77
C VAL A 694 -12.52 12.04 2.31
N LEU A 695 -13.61 11.36 2.65
CA LEU A 695 -13.57 10.01 3.22
C LEU A 695 -13.09 8.95 2.21
N MET A 696 -13.55 9.04 0.96
CA MET A 696 -13.04 8.19 -0.12
C MET A 696 -11.57 8.46 -0.41
N SER A 697 -11.07 9.70 -0.24
CA SER A 697 -9.64 9.96 -0.34
C SER A 697 -8.86 9.14 0.70
N SER A 698 -9.29 9.17 1.97
CA SER A 698 -8.69 8.42 3.08
C SER A 698 -8.72 6.91 2.86
N HIS A 699 -9.83 6.36 2.35
CA HIS A 699 -9.97 4.94 2.02
C HIS A 699 -9.03 4.54 0.86
N GLU A 700 -9.01 5.30 -0.23
CA GLU A 700 -8.17 4.99 -1.40
C GLU A 700 -6.67 5.07 -1.07
N GLY A 701 -6.27 5.98 -0.18
CA GLY A 701 -4.92 5.99 0.38
C GLY A 701 -4.59 4.81 1.31
N ALA A 702 -5.58 4.28 2.04
CA ALA A 702 -5.43 3.07 2.85
C ALA A 702 -5.23 1.81 1.99
N SER A 703 -5.93 1.73 0.85
CA SER A 703 -5.88 0.61 -0.10
C SER A 703 -4.78 0.72 -1.17
N ASN A 704 -3.72 1.52 -0.93
CA ASN A 704 -2.57 1.73 -1.84
C ASN A 704 -2.88 2.40 -3.20
N ARG A 705 -4.02 3.10 -3.33
CA ARG A 705 -4.48 3.73 -4.57
C ARG A 705 -4.26 5.24 -4.53
N ASP A 706 -3.07 5.65 -4.11
CA ASP A 706 -2.65 7.03 -3.79
C ASP A 706 -3.03 8.07 -4.85
N ALA A 707 -2.95 7.70 -6.14
CA ALA A 707 -3.30 8.58 -7.24
C ALA A 707 -4.80 8.95 -7.27
N ARG A 708 -5.69 8.00 -6.90
CA ARG A 708 -7.13 8.26 -6.78
C ARG A 708 -7.44 9.02 -5.49
N GLY A 709 -6.75 8.70 -4.39
CA GLY A 709 -6.85 9.44 -3.12
C GLY A 709 -6.56 10.93 -3.31
N TRP A 710 -5.42 11.26 -3.95
CA TRP A 710 -5.07 12.63 -4.34
C TRP A 710 -6.15 13.32 -5.19
N LEU A 711 -6.71 12.62 -6.18
CA LEU A 711 -7.74 13.19 -7.05
C LEU A 711 -9.04 13.49 -6.30
N TYR A 712 -9.50 12.61 -5.41
CA TYR A 712 -10.69 12.84 -4.60
C TYR A 712 -10.51 13.97 -3.59
N SER A 713 -9.33 14.10 -2.96
CA SER A 713 -9.00 15.26 -2.12
C SER A 713 -9.11 16.57 -2.92
N GLY A 714 -8.43 16.66 -4.07
CA GLY A 714 -8.46 17.85 -4.91
C GLY A 714 -9.81 18.10 -5.60
N MET A 715 -10.68 17.09 -5.73
CA MET A 715 -12.08 17.26 -6.15
C MET A 715 -12.92 17.89 -5.03
N SER A 716 -12.81 17.35 -3.81
CA SER A 716 -13.48 17.92 -2.63
C SER A 716 -13.10 19.39 -2.44
N MET A 717 -11.79 19.68 -2.45
CA MET A 717 -11.29 21.05 -2.26
C MET A 717 -11.67 22.02 -3.38
N ARG A 718 -12.04 21.55 -4.59
CA ARG A 718 -12.63 22.41 -5.63
C ARG A 718 -14.12 22.62 -5.42
N LEU A 719 -14.84 21.59 -4.98
CA LEU A 719 -16.28 21.67 -4.69
C LEU A 719 -16.59 22.53 -3.46
N THR A 720 -15.67 22.69 -2.50
CA THR A 720 -15.83 23.68 -1.42
C THR A 720 -15.82 25.13 -1.91
N PHE A 721 -15.15 25.42 -3.04
CA PHE A 721 -15.23 26.74 -3.68
C PHE A 721 -16.53 26.92 -4.46
N ASP A 722 -16.89 25.95 -5.29
CA ASP A 722 -18.13 25.94 -6.08
C ASP A 722 -19.41 26.00 -5.22
N LEU A 723 -19.44 25.32 -4.06
CA LEU A 723 -20.55 25.38 -3.09
C LEU A 723 -20.43 26.55 -2.08
N GLY A 724 -19.46 27.45 -2.26
CA GLY A 724 -19.25 28.64 -1.43
C GLY A 724 -18.84 28.39 0.02
N LEU A 725 -18.43 27.17 0.40
CA LEU A 725 -18.11 26.78 1.78
C LEU A 725 -16.88 27.52 2.36
N HIS A 726 -16.12 28.18 1.49
CA HIS A 726 -14.98 29.06 1.79
C HIS A 726 -15.38 30.46 2.29
N LEU A 727 -16.68 30.81 2.26
CA LEU A 727 -17.21 32.12 2.62
C LEU A 727 -17.73 32.18 4.06
N ASP A 728 -17.74 33.37 4.65
CA ASP A 728 -18.42 33.64 5.92
C ASP A 728 -19.95 33.73 5.72
N MET A 729 -20.67 32.79 6.33
CA MET A 729 -22.13 32.71 6.23
C MET A 729 -22.85 33.66 7.21
N THR A 730 -22.13 34.41 8.04
CA THR A 730 -22.68 35.27 9.10
C THR A 730 -23.73 36.28 8.60
N SER A 731 -23.63 36.76 7.35
CA SER A 731 -24.65 37.65 6.76
C SER A 731 -25.95 36.90 6.43
N TYR A 732 -25.86 35.77 5.71
CA TYR A 732 -27.01 34.92 5.36
C TYR A 732 -27.75 34.42 6.61
N VAL A 733 -27.02 34.09 7.69
CA VAL A 733 -27.62 33.69 8.99
C VAL A 733 -28.35 34.85 9.67
N LYS A 734 -27.90 36.10 9.50
CA LYS A 734 -28.61 37.30 10.01
C LYS A 734 -29.83 37.68 9.16
N GLN A 735 -29.79 37.39 7.86
CA GLN A 735 -30.88 37.64 6.91
C GLN A 735 -32.00 36.59 7.02
N GLY A 736 -31.66 35.37 7.48
CA GLY A 736 -32.60 34.27 7.67
C GLY A 736 -32.53 33.21 6.57
N ASP A 737 -31.69 33.43 5.54
CA ASP A 737 -31.51 32.53 4.39
C ASP A 737 -30.82 31.21 4.76
N MET A 738 -30.18 31.15 5.94
CA MET A 738 -29.40 30.00 6.40
C MET A 738 -29.49 29.83 7.92
N SER A 739 -29.57 28.59 8.41
CA SER A 739 -29.51 28.33 9.86
C SER A 739 -28.07 28.42 10.39
N ALA A 740 -27.92 28.82 11.67
CA ALA A 740 -26.59 28.86 12.31
C ALA A 740 -25.93 27.46 12.39
N HIS A 741 -26.73 26.39 12.55
CA HIS A 741 -26.22 25.02 12.53
C HIS A 741 -25.75 24.61 11.13
N GLU A 742 -26.46 24.97 10.07
CA GLU A 742 -25.97 24.79 8.69
C GLU A 742 -24.66 25.54 8.43
N ALA A 743 -24.55 26.81 8.86
CA ALA A 743 -23.32 27.58 8.72
C ALA A 743 -22.14 26.91 9.45
N ASP A 744 -22.38 26.34 10.64
CA ASP A 744 -21.40 25.53 11.38
C ASP A 744 -20.98 24.25 10.61
N VAL A 745 -21.92 23.55 9.98
CA VAL A 745 -21.66 22.34 9.17
C VAL A 745 -20.90 22.68 7.87
N ARG A 746 -21.27 23.75 7.17
CA ARG A 746 -20.55 24.24 5.97
C ARG A 746 -19.11 24.60 6.31
N ARG A 747 -18.88 25.28 7.43
CA ARG A 747 -17.56 25.59 7.97
C ARG A 747 -16.75 24.33 8.31
N ALA A 748 -17.39 23.32 8.92
CA ALA A 748 -16.73 22.04 9.22
C ALA A 748 -16.31 21.30 7.94
N ALA A 749 -17.20 21.20 6.95
CA ALA A 749 -16.91 20.56 5.67
C ALA A 749 -15.76 21.25 4.91
N PHE A 750 -15.68 22.58 4.94
CA PHE A 750 -14.53 23.32 4.38
C PHE A 750 -13.22 22.98 5.10
N TRP A 751 -13.15 23.13 6.43
CA TRP A 751 -11.89 22.95 7.15
C TRP A 751 -11.42 21.48 7.21
N GLY A 752 -12.34 20.51 7.23
CA GLY A 752 -12.00 19.09 7.08
C GLY A 752 -11.39 18.78 5.70
N SER A 753 -11.92 19.40 4.63
CA SER A 753 -11.37 19.28 3.28
C SER A 753 -10.00 19.96 3.14
N TYR A 754 -9.82 21.14 3.74
CA TYR A 754 -8.54 21.84 3.82
C TYR A 754 -7.45 21.01 4.51
N ILE A 755 -7.77 20.37 5.64
CA ILE A 755 -6.87 19.46 6.37
C ILE A 755 -6.50 18.26 5.50
N ALA A 756 -7.48 17.66 4.81
CA ALA A 756 -7.25 16.52 3.94
C ALA A 756 -6.31 16.87 2.77
N ASP A 757 -6.50 18.01 2.10
CA ASP A 757 -5.67 18.41 0.95
C ASP A 757 -4.24 18.77 1.35
N HIS A 758 -4.05 19.43 2.49
CA HIS A 758 -2.71 19.74 3.02
C HIS A 758 -1.97 18.48 3.46
N PHE A 759 -2.64 17.54 4.15
CA PHE A 759 -2.07 16.23 4.45
C PHE A 759 -1.67 15.48 3.17
N TRP A 760 -2.56 15.41 2.18
CA TRP A 760 -2.31 14.74 0.90
C TRP A 760 -1.17 15.37 0.11
N GLY A 761 -1.04 16.70 0.14
CA GLY A 761 0.05 17.43 -0.49
C GLY A 761 1.39 17.08 0.14
N PHE A 762 1.49 17.13 1.47
CA PHE A 762 2.71 16.73 2.17
C PHE A 762 3.04 15.24 2.00
N TYR A 763 2.05 14.36 2.09
CA TYR A 763 2.23 12.91 1.95
C TYR A 763 2.84 12.52 0.60
N LEU A 764 2.47 13.22 -0.48
CA LEU A 764 2.97 12.96 -1.83
C LEU A 764 4.08 13.94 -2.30
N GLY A 765 4.52 14.87 -1.46
CA GLY A 765 5.51 15.89 -1.82
C GLY A 765 5.04 16.88 -2.91
N ARG A 766 3.76 17.23 -2.91
CA ARG A 766 3.08 18.07 -3.92
C ARG A 766 2.73 19.45 -3.36
N PRO A 767 2.70 20.51 -4.19
CA PRO A 767 2.26 21.84 -3.77
C PRO A 767 0.76 21.86 -3.46
N PHE A 768 0.40 22.56 -2.37
CA PHE A 768 -0.98 22.98 -2.11
C PHE A 768 -1.40 23.98 -3.19
N ARG A 769 -2.64 23.88 -3.67
CA ARG A 769 -3.17 24.74 -4.73
C ARG A 769 -4.47 25.42 -4.31
N MET A 770 -4.35 26.19 -3.23
CA MET A 770 -5.38 27.09 -2.71
C MET A 770 -4.75 28.47 -2.50
N ASN A 771 -5.49 29.53 -2.81
CA ASN A 771 -5.13 30.89 -2.42
C ASN A 771 -5.78 31.20 -1.06
N ALA A 772 -4.97 31.53 -0.05
CA ALA A 772 -5.48 31.88 1.27
C ALA A 772 -6.28 33.20 1.27
N GLY A 773 -6.01 34.11 0.33
CA GLY A 773 -6.72 35.38 0.22
C GLY A 773 -8.18 35.27 -0.25
N ASP A 774 -8.59 34.10 -0.78
CA ASP A 774 -9.96 33.84 -1.21
C ASP A 774 -10.81 33.23 -0.09
N VAL A 775 -10.23 32.88 1.08
CA VAL A 775 -10.92 32.19 2.18
C VAL A 775 -11.36 33.19 3.24
N SER A 776 -12.67 33.42 3.35
CA SER A 776 -13.23 34.32 4.38
C SER A 776 -13.95 33.58 5.52
N VAL A 777 -14.25 32.29 5.37
CA VAL A 777 -14.92 31.49 6.41
C VAL A 777 -14.07 31.45 7.69
N PRO A 778 -14.63 31.73 8.87
CA PRO A 778 -13.87 31.70 10.11
C PRO A 778 -13.33 30.30 10.42
N LYS A 779 -12.18 30.23 11.09
CA LYS A 779 -11.61 28.99 11.64
C LYS A 779 -12.52 28.40 12.74
N PRO A 780 -12.44 27.09 13.05
CA PRO A 780 -13.15 26.51 14.20
C PRO A 780 -12.84 27.27 15.50
N ALA A 781 -13.78 27.26 16.44
CA ALA A 781 -13.80 28.18 17.59
C ALA A 781 -12.50 28.15 18.42
N SER A 782 -12.06 29.31 18.90
CA SER A 782 -10.90 29.46 19.79
C SER A 782 -11.19 29.12 21.26
N THR A 783 -12.46 29.06 21.64
CA THR A 783 -12.97 28.82 23.00
C THR A 783 -14.26 28.01 22.92
N LEU A 784 -14.43 27.04 23.82
CA LEU A 784 -15.69 26.29 23.93
C LEU A 784 -16.76 27.12 24.63
N GLY A 785 -17.95 27.22 24.02
CA GLY A 785 -19.16 27.57 24.74
C GLY A 785 -19.57 26.44 25.69
N ALA A 786 -20.27 26.76 26.78
CA ALA A 786 -20.66 25.80 27.82
C ALA A 786 -21.51 24.63 27.27
N GLU A 787 -22.26 24.86 26.21
CA GLU A 787 -23.19 23.89 25.58
C GLU A 787 -22.50 22.95 24.58
N LYS A 788 -21.24 23.23 24.16
CA LYS A 788 -20.52 22.44 23.14
C LYS A 788 -19.54 21.38 23.69
N GLN A 789 -19.54 21.11 25.00
CA GLN A 789 -18.68 20.07 25.59
C GLN A 789 -19.35 18.69 25.53
N SER A 790 -19.01 17.92 24.49
CA SER A 790 -19.43 16.51 24.36
C SER A 790 -18.54 15.56 25.18
N ILE A 791 -19.05 14.37 25.48
CA ILE A 791 -18.28 13.26 26.03
C ILE A 791 -18.01 12.25 24.91
N TRP A 792 -16.73 11.99 24.62
CA TRP A 792 -16.32 10.91 23.73
C TRP A 792 -16.28 9.58 24.51
N GLN A 793 -16.79 8.51 23.91
CA GLN A 793 -16.77 7.17 24.47
C GLN A 793 -16.22 6.18 23.42
N PRO A 794 -15.40 5.19 23.82
CA PRO A 794 -14.87 4.20 22.89
C PRO A 794 -15.96 3.21 22.45
N TYR A 795 -16.21 3.16 21.15
CA TYR A 795 -17.12 2.20 20.51
C TYR A 795 -16.36 1.01 19.91
N GLY A 796 -16.93 -0.20 20.05
CA GLY A 796 -16.35 -1.42 19.48
C GLY A 796 -15.11 -1.98 20.20
N LEU A 797 -14.81 -1.58 21.44
CA LEU A 797 -13.80 -2.27 22.26
C LEU A 797 -14.42 -3.45 23.01
N GLN A 798 -13.68 -4.56 23.10
CA GLN A 798 -14.07 -5.70 23.94
C GLN A 798 -14.00 -5.33 25.42
N HIS A 799 -14.91 -5.88 26.23
CA HIS A 799 -14.95 -5.64 27.67
C HIS A 799 -13.65 -6.14 28.34
N GLY A 800 -12.82 -5.22 28.83
CA GLY A 800 -11.56 -5.54 29.51
C GLY A 800 -10.55 -4.39 29.59
N LEU A 801 -10.58 -3.41 28.68
CA LEU A 801 -9.69 -2.24 28.73
C LEU A 801 -10.29 -1.12 29.58
N SER A 802 -9.50 -0.60 30.52
CA SER A 802 -9.96 0.26 31.63
C SER A 802 -10.17 1.75 31.27
N VAL A 803 -10.67 2.06 30.08
CA VAL A 803 -11.19 3.41 29.79
C VAL A 803 -12.54 3.53 30.50
N ALA A 804 -12.54 4.18 31.68
CA ALA A 804 -13.64 4.12 32.64
C ALA A 804 -15.00 4.55 32.05
N GLY A 805 -16.09 3.94 32.53
CA GLY A 805 -17.47 4.10 32.04
C GLY A 805 -18.13 5.47 32.25
N GLN A 806 -17.33 6.54 32.36
CA GLN A 806 -17.76 7.94 32.34
C GLN A 806 -17.38 8.64 31.02
N GLY A 807 -16.51 8.03 30.21
CA GLY A 807 -16.00 8.62 28.96
C GLY A 807 -14.93 9.70 29.18
N LEU A 808 -14.55 10.38 28.09
CA LEU A 808 -13.56 11.45 28.08
C LEU A 808 -14.17 12.77 27.59
N GLN A 809 -13.84 13.87 28.26
CA GLN A 809 -14.21 15.22 27.82
C GLN A 809 -13.63 15.53 26.43
N ASN A 810 -14.47 15.95 25.48
CA ASN A 810 -14.11 16.03 24.06
C ASN A 810 -14.15 17.49 23.53
N PRO A 811 -13.04 18.24 23.64
CA PRO A 811 -12.91 19.60 23.12
C PRO A 811 -12.70 19.62 21.59
N SER A 812 -13.58 18.96 20.83
CA SER A 812 -13.43 18.71 19.38
C SER A 812 -13.17 19.99 18.57
N GLU A 813 -13.94 21.07 18.76
CA GLU A 813 -13.70 22.33 18.02
C GLU A 813 -12.29 22.90 18.25
N LEU A 814 -11.74 22.78 19.47
CA LEU A 814 -10.38 23.25 19.77
C LEU A 814 -9.32 22.36 19.11
N ILE A 815 -9.49 21.04 19.15
CA ILE A 815 -8.58 20.07 18.49
C ILE A 815 -8.60 20.28 16.97
N ASN A 816 -9.79 20.44 16.37
CA ASN A 816 -9.96 20.72 14.95
C ASN A 816 -9.31 22.06 14.56
N ARG A 817 -9.48 23.11 15.36
CA ARG A 817 -8.77 24.39 15.18
C ARG A 817 -7.25 24.18 15.18
N GLN A 818 -6.73 23.36 16.09
CA GLN A 818 -5.29 23.09 16.16
C GLN A 818 -4.75 22.36 14.92
N PHE A 819 -5.49 21.39 14.36
CA PHE A 819 -5.11 20.79 13.07
C PHE A 819 -5.10 21.80 11.92
N VAL A 820 -6.07 22.73 11.86
CA VAL A 820 -6.10 23.80 10.85
C VAL A 820 -4.87 24.71 10.98
N VAL A 821 -4.59 25.22 12.18
CA VAL A 821 -3.46 26.14 12.46
C VAL A 821 -2.13 25.47 12.14
N LEU A 822 -1.96 24.21 12.51
CA LEU A 822 -0.75 23.43 12.27
C LEU A 822 -0.45 23.28 10.77
N TRP A 823 -1.46 23.06 9.91
CA TRP A 823 -1.27 23.03 8.46
C TRP A 823 -1.10 24.42 7.84
N GLU A 824 -1.78 25.44 8.35
CA GLU A 824 -1.64 26.83 7.90
C GLU A 824 -0.22 27.38 8.09
N MET A 825 0.38 27.23 9.27
CA MET A 825 1.78 27.63 9.54
C MET A 825 2.77 27.02 8.56
N VAL A 826 2.44 25.83 8.05
CA VAL A 826 3.35 24.92 7.36
C VAL A 826 3.16 24.97 5.83
N SER A 827 1.98 25.40 5.35
CA SER A 827 1.63 25.53 3.93
C SER A 827 2.60 26.44 3.14
N PRO A 828 3.00 27.66 3.60
CA PRO A 828 3.90 28.54 2.85
C PRO A 828 5.28 27.93 2.60
N VAL A 829 5.78 27.09 3.51
CA VAL A 829 7.15 26.55 3.47
C VAL A 829 7.21 25.15 2.87
N GLY A 830 6.12 24.38 2.92
CA GLY A 830 6.08 23.00 2.43
C GLY A 830 6.56 22.82 0.99
N HIS A 831 6.04 23.63 0.07
CA HIS A 831 6.50 23.58 -1.33
C HIS A 831 7.90 24.19 -1.52
N ILE A 832 8.25 25.25 -0.78
CA ILE A 832 9.57 25.90 -0.88
C ILE A 832 10.70 24.95 -0.46
N LEU A 833 10.50 24.21 0.65
CA LEU A 833 11.52 23.32 1.23
C LEU A 833 11.72 22.00 0.46
N TYR A 834 10.70 21.52 -0.26
CA TYR A 834 10.72 20.23 -0.94
C TYR A 834 10.59 20.28 -2.47
N GLY A 835 10.16 21.42 -3.04
CA GLY A 835 9.84 21.54 -4.47
C GLY A 835 10.48 22.74 -5.20
N CYS A 836 11.24 23.61 -4.52
CA CYS A 836 11.92 24.74 -5.14
C CYS A 836 13.45 24.60 -5.07
N SER A 837 14.14 24.75 -6.21
CA SER A 837 15.62 24.77 -6.30
C SER A 837 16.23 26.17 -6.23
N ASP A 838 15.43 27.20 -6.52
CA ASP A 838 15.94 28.50 -6.97
C ASP A 838 16.00 29.53 -5.83
N ILE A 839 15.52 29.16 -4.64
CA ILE A 839 15.67 29.93 -3.41
C ILE A 839 17.11 29.84 -2.87
N SER A 840 17.63 30.96 -2.36
CA SER A 840 18.94 30.98 -1.71
C SER A 840 18.95 30.08 -0.47
N ARG A 841 20.06 29.38 -0.22
CA ARG A 841 20.22 28.52 0.99
C ARG A 841 20.05 29.29 2.29
N HIS A 842 20.38 30.59 2.27
CA HIS A 842 20.27 31.49 3.41
C HIS A 842 18.81 31.86 3.68
N ASP A 843 18.06 32.19 2.63
CA ASP A 843 16.63 32.49 2.73
C ASP A 843 15.80 31.26 3.06
N LEU A 844 16.12 30.11 2.47
CA LEU A 844 15.52 28.83 2.82
C LEU A 844 15.78 28.50 4.30
N GLN A 845 17.02 28.65 4.79
CA GLN A 845 17.34 28.40 6.20
C GLN A 845 16.64 29.40 7.13
N ARG A 846 16.50 30.67 6.72
CA ARG A 846 15.83 31.75 7.45
C ARG A 846 14.32 31.49 7.58
N ILE A 847 13.66 31.15 6.47
CA ILE A 847 12.21 30.88 6.41
C ILE A 847 11.85 29.58 7.12
N THR A 848 12.63 28.50 6.94
CA THR A 848 12.40 27.25 7.69
C THR A 848 12.67 27.42 9.18
N PHE A 849 13.63 28.27 9.59
CA PHE A 849 13.86 28.60 11.00
C PHE A 849 12.66 29.33 11.62
N GLN A 850 12.13 30.37 10.96
CA GLN A 850 10.97 31.09 11.48
C GLN A 850 9.78 30.15 11.78
N VAL A 851 9.34 29.37 10.80
CA VAL A 851 8.19 28.47 11.00
C VAL A 851 8.49 27.36 12.02
N THR A 852 9.77 27.03 12.24
CA THR A 852 10.16 26.15 13.36
C THR A 852 9.94 26.83 14.72
N GLU A 853 10.32 28.09 14.87
CA GLU A 853 10.03 28.86 16.10
C GLU A 853 8.53 29.07 16.30
N ASP A 854 7.76 29.35 15.24
CA ASP A 854 6.29 29.47 15.28
C ASP A 854 5.64 28.14 15.73
N LEU A 855 6.16 27.00 15.27
CA LEU A 855 5.72 25.67 15.70
C LEU A 855 6.09 25.38 17.17
N PHE A 856 7.26 25.81 17.64
CA PHE A 856 7.65 25.69 19.05
C PHE A 856 6.76 26.57 19.95
N ALA A 857 6.52 27.82 19.53
CA ALA A 857 5.62 28.75 20.20
C ALA A 857 4.18 28.21 20.21
N TRP A 858 3.70 27.63 19.11
CA TRP A 858 2.40 26.95 19.06
C TRP A 858 2.31 25.83 20.10
N LYS A 859 3.30 24.92 20.17
CA LYS A 859 3.27 23.80 21.14
C LYS A 859 3.29 24.31 22.58
N ALA A 860 4.12 25.31 22.88
CA ALA A 860 4.23 25.91 24.22
C ALA A 860 2.94 26.63 24.65
N ASN A 861 2.23 27.26 23.72
CA ASN A 861 1.00 28.02 23.98
C ASN A 861 -0.29 27.18 23.81
N LEU A 862 -0.20 25.85 23.65
CA LEU A 862 -1.38 24.99 23.66
C LEU A 862 -2.13 25.11 25.00
N PRO A 863 -3.48 25.28 25.00
CA PRO A 863 -4.28 25.26 26.22
C PRO A 863 -4.03 23.97 27.03
N TYR A 864 -4.03 24.06 28.37
CA TYR A 864 -3.67 22.94 29.26
C TYR A 864 -4.40 21.62 28.94
N MET A 865 -5.69 21.69 28.55
CA MET A 865 -6.53 20.55 28.18
C MET A 865 -6.11 19.85 26.87
N LEU A 866 -5.25 20.49 26.06
CA LEU A 866 -4.66 19.96 24.83
C LEU A 866 -3.17 19.63 24.97
N GLN A 867 -2.58 19.82 26.16
CA GLN A 867 -1.21 19.39 26.43
C GLN A 867 -1.19 17.89 26.72
N VAL A 868 -0.13 17.22 26.29
CA VAL A 868 0.12 15.79 26.54
C VAL A 868 1.52 15.67 27.13
N ASP A 869 1.60 15.20 28.37
CA ASP A 869 2.86 14.76 28.96
C ASP A 869 3.26 13.41 28.32
N LEU A 870 4.54 13.27 27.98
CA LEU A 870 5.12 12.06 27.39
C LEU A 870 5.68 11.10 28.46
N MET A 871 5.56 11.46 29.73
CA MET A 871 5.94 10.66 30.90
C MET A 871 4.72 10.04 31.60
N ASP A 872 3.53 10.66 31.50
CA ASP A 872 2.26 10.10 31.95
C ASP A 872 1.62 9.19 30.88
N ASP A 873 1.92 7.89 30.99
CA ASP A 873 1.21 6.85 30.25
C ASP A 873 -0.04 6.33 30.99
N SER A 874 -0.30 6.82 32.22
CA SER A 874 -1.33 6.29 33.12
C SER A 874 -2.71 6.86 32.84
N THR A 875 -2.80 8.15 32.49
CA THR A 875 -4.07 8.81 32.19
C THR A 875 -4.51 8.55 30.74
N PRO A 876 -5.72 8.02 30.48
CA PRO A 876 -6.24 7.90 29.12
C PRO A 876 -6.40 9.27 28.46
N ARG A 877 -5.87 9.42 27.24
CA ARG A 877 -5.96 10.64 26.42
C ARG A 877 -6.76 10.37 25.16
N LEU A 878 -7.42 11.38 24.58
CA LEU A 878 -8.23 11.21 23.37
C LEU A 878 -7.36 10.73 22.17
N PRO A 879 -7.82 9.75 21.37
CA PRO A 879 -7.13 9.30 20.15
C PRO A 879 -6.69 10.44 19.23
N GLN A 880 -7.59 11.37 18.92
CA GLN A 880 -7.35 12.53 18.06
C GLN A 880 -6.36 13.54 18.67
N LEU A 881 -6.29 13.64 20.00
CA LEU A 881 -5.32 14.51 20.67
C LEU A 881 -3.91 13.92 20.60
N LEU A 882 -3.77 12.60 20.79
CA LEU A 882 -2.50 11.91 20.59
C LEU A 882 -2.04 12.04 19.13
N MET A 883 -2.96 11.92 18.16
CA MET A 883 -2.66 12.14 16.74
C MET A 883 -2.24 13.58 16.42
N LEU A 884 -2.82 14.61 17.06
CA LEU A 884 -2.39 16.01 16.88
C LEU A 884 -0.92 16.21 17.26
N HIS A 885 -0.49 15.67 18.41
CA HIS A 885 0.91 15.74 18.84
C HIS A 885 1.84 14.90 17.95
N MET A 886 1.38 13.74 17.45
CA MET A 886 2.13 12.97 16.46
C MET A 886 2.31 13.76 15.15
N GLN A 887 1.27 14.42 14.66
CA GLN A 887 1.28 15.20 13.42
C GLN A 887 2.23 16.40 13.52
N TYR A 888 2.25 17.10 14.66
CA TYR A 888 3.25 18.12 14.98
C TYR A 888 4.68 17.56 14.90
N HIS A 889 4.95 16.42 15.55
CA HIS A 889 6.30 15.84 15.54
C HIS A 889 6.71 15.30 14.15
N GLN A 890 5.77 14.86 13.31
CA GLN A 890 6.03 14.55 11.90
C GLN A 890 6.50 15.80 11.13
N ILE A 891 5.83 16.94 11.35
CA ILE A 891 6.17 18.22 10.72
C ILE A 891 7.56 18.70 11.17
N ILE A 892 7.90 18.59 12.46
CA ILE A 892 9.27 18.89 12.94
C ILE A 892 10.30 17.98 12.26
N ILE A 893 10.01 16.68 12.06
CA ILE A 893 10.89 15.79 11.28
C ILE A 893 11.05 16.32 9.84
N PHE A 894 9.96 16.70 9.16
CA PHE A 894 10.02 17.22 7.80
C PHE A 894 10.79 18.54 7.68
N PHE A 895 10.68 19.46 8.65
CA PHE A 895 11.35 20.76 8.59
C PHE A 895 12.86 20.63 8.83
N HIS A 896 13.30 19.64 9.61
CA HIS A 896 14.71 19.42 9.93
C HIS A 896 15.43 18.42 9.02
N ARG A 897 14.73 17.41 8.47
CA ARG A 897 15.31 16.31 7.68
C ARG A 897 16.18 16.76 6.48
N PRO A 898 15.83 17.80 5.70
CA PRO A 898 16.69 18.29 4.61
C PRO A 898 18.06 18.80 5.10
N TRP A 899 18.14 19.30 6.33
CA TRP A 899 19.33 19.91 6.94
C TRP A 899 20.27 18.92 7.64
N VAL A 900 19.85 17.65 7.82
CA VAL A 900 20.61 16.56 8.46
C VAL A 900 21.98 16.25 7.81
N SER A 901 22.17 16.68 6.55
CA SER A 901 23.43 16.53 5.82
C SER A 901 24.29 17.80 5.88
N LYS A 902 25.49 17.68 6.50
CA LYS A 902 26.53 18.72 6.55
C LYS A 902 26.85 19.37 5.21
N ASN A 903 26.74 18.62 4.11
CA ASN A 903 27.27 19.02 2.82
C ASN A 903 26.18 19.46 1.82
N TYR A 904 24.90 19.17 2.07
CA TYR A 904 23.82 19.33 1.09
C TYR A 904 23.35 20.79 0.94
N ILE A 905 22.30 21.22 1.65
CA ILE A 905 21.74 22.58 1.59
C ILE A 905 22.28 23.55 2.66
N GLN A 906 22.97 23.03 3.69
CA GLN A 906 23.57 23.80 4.79
C GLN A 906 24.34 25.06 4.30
N PRO A 907 24.04 26.27 4.83
CA PRO A 907 24.78 27.50 4.53
C PRO A 907 26.24 27.41 4.99
N ARG A 908 27.18 27.87 4.16
CA ARG A 908 28.63 27.65 4.39
C ARG A 908 29.45 28.90 4.70
N SER A 909 29.16 30.02 4.04
CA SER A 909 29.90 31.28 4.21
C SER A 909 29.02 32.48 3.84
N PRO A 910 28.49 33.25 4.81
CA PRO A 910 28.57 32.99 6.26
C PRO A 910 27.90 31.67 6.65
N ARG A 911 28.17 31.16 7.86
CA ARG A 911 27.32 30.10 8.43
C ARG A 911 26.06 30.75 9.01
N GLN A 912 24.93 30.07 8.91
CA GLN A 912 23.65 30.56 9.41
C GLN A 912 22.83 29.38 9.94
N GLY A 913 22.14 29.59 11.06
CA GLY A 913 21.35 28.57 11.74
C GLY A 913 22.19 27.56 12.56
N PRO A 914 21.53 26.71 13.37
CA PRO A 914 22.17 25.81 14.34
C PRO A 914 22.83 24.56 13.71
N GLY A 915 22.76 24.41 12.40
CA GLY A 915 23.52 23.41 11.64
C GLY A 915 23.03 21.96 11.74
N TYR A 916 23.76 21.07 11.04
CA TYR A 916 23.30 19.69 10.79
C TYR A 916 23.26 18.78 12.03
N HIS A 917 23.95 19.14 13.12
CA HIS A 917 23.87 18.38 14.39
C HIS A 917 22.55 18.67 15.12
N HIS A 918 22.13 19.94 15.20
CA HIS A 918 20.81 20.30 15.70
C HIS A 918 19.70 19.68 14.85
N ALA A 919 19.79 19.76 13.52
CA ALA A 919 18.80 19.16 12.62
C ALA A 919 18.64 17.65 12.83
N ARG A 920 19.73 16.91 13.10
CA ARG A 920 19.67 15.49 13.49
C ARG A 920 18.94 15.32 14.81
N ARG A 921 19.33 16.09 15.83
CA ARG A 921 18.76 16.02 17.17
C ARG A 921 17.24 16.23 17.14
N MET A 922 16.75 17.30 16.51
CA MET A 922 15.33 17.61 16.40
C MET A 922 14.50 16.51 15.71
N CYS A 923 15.04 15.89 14.65
CA CYS A 923 14.41 14.74 13.99
C CYS A 923 14.34 13.50 14.90
N ILE A 924 15.36 13.27 15.73
CA ILE A 924 15.46 12.08 16.60
C ILE A 924 14.54 12.25 17.81
N GLU A 925 14.60 13.39 18.50
CA GLU A 925 13.71 13.74 19.61
C GLU A 925 12.25 13.64 19.20
N SER A 926 11.90 14.13 18.00
CA SER A 926 10.53 14.05 17.48
C SER A 926 10.12 12.63 17.08
N ALA A 927 11.04 11.80 16.58
CA ALA A 927 10.74 10.40 16.29
C ALA A 927 10.54 9.58 17.58
N THR A 928 11.32 9.86 18.62
CA THR A 928 11.12 9.34 19.98
C THR A 928 9.80 9.81 20.59
N ALA A 929 9.42 11.08 20.41
CA ALA A 929 8.13 11.60 20.88
C ALA A 929 6.93 10.90 20.19
N VAL A 930 6.99 10.68 18.87
CA VAL A 930 6.00 9.86 18.16
C VAL A 930 5.93 8.44 18.73
N ALA A 931 7.07 7.81 19.00
CA ALA A 931 7.10 6.47 19.59
C ALA A 931 6.50 6.45 21.02
N ARG A 932 6.77 7.46 21.87
CA ARG A 932 6.13 7.58 23.19
C ARG A 932 4.62 7.79 23.08
N LEU A 933 4.14 8.62 22.15
CA LEU A 933 2.72 8.79 21.88
C LEU A 933 2.04 7.49 21.38
N LEU A 934 2.73 6.68 20.58
CA LEU A 934 2.25 5.34 20.18
C LEU A 934 2.19 4.36 21.37
N HIS A 935 3.09 4.49 22.35
CA HIS A 935 3.04 3.66 23.56
C HIS A 935 1.88 4.04 24.48
N ILE A 936 1.64 5.35 24.67
CA ILE A 936 0.46 5.87 25.39
C ILE A 936 -0.82 5.41 24.69
N TYR A 937 -0.86 5.43 23.34
CA TYR A 937 -1.98 4.86 22.60
C TYR A 937 -2.13 3.35 22.86
N GLU A 938 -1.04 2.59 22.70
CA GLU A 938 -0.83 1.18 23.11
C GLU A 938 -1.57 0.79 24.40
N LYS A 939 -1.32 1.55 25.46
CA LYS A 939 -1.78 1.25 26.82
C LYS A 939 -3.29 1.40 27.03
N HIS A 940 -3.98 2.17 26.20
CA HIS A 940 -5.41 2.47 26.36
C HIS A 940 -6.29 1.99 25.18
N TYR A 941 -5.72 1.78 23.98
CA TYR A 941 -6.47 1.47 22.76
C TYR A 941 -5.68 0.55 21.81
N THR A 942 -6.36 -0.34 21.07
CA THR A 942 -5.76 -1.13 19.97
C THR A 942 -5.44 -0.25 18.75
N PHE A 943 -4.25 -0.43 18.16
CA PHE A 943 -3.83 0.29 16.95
C PHE A 943 -4.78 0.07 15.76
N ARG A 944 -5.50 -1.06 15.69
CA ARG A 944 -6.55 -1.30 14.67
C ARG A 944 -7.62 -0.21 14.60
N ARG A 945 -7.81 0.58 15.67
CA ARG A 945 -8.78 1.68 15.74
C ARG A 945 -8.16 3.07 15.47
N MET A 946 -6.89 3.19 15.07
CA MET A 946 -6.31 4.48 14.67
C MET A 946 -6.70 4.90 13.25
N ASN A 947 -6.88 6.21 13.02
CA ASN A 947 -7.06 6.75 11.68
C ASN A 947 -5.79 6.55 10.82
N ASN A 948 -5.99 6.04 9.60
CA ASN A 948 -5.00 5.74 8.56
C ASN A 948 -3.87 6.78 8.36
N GLN A 949 -4.13 8.08 8.58
CA GLN A 949 -3.09 9.12 8.48
C GLN A 949 -1.84 8.81 9.33
N VAL A 950 -2.00 8.09 10.45
CA VAL A 950 -0.89 7.69 11.32
C VAL A 950 0.20 6.87 10.61
N VAL A 951 -0.13 6.13 9.55
CA VAL A 951 0.83 5.31 8.79
C VAL A 951 1.97 6.18 8.21
N ALA A 952 1.65 7.39 7.74
CA ALA A 952 2.65 8.35 7.24
C ALA A 952 3.52 8.94 8.36
N ILE A 953 2.93 9.13 9.56
CA ILE A 953 3.64 9.63 10.73
C ILE A 953 4.61 8.57 11.26
N ILE A 954 4.14 7.33 11.44
CA ILE A 954 4.97 6.18 11.86
C ILE A 954 6.10 5.95 10.86
N PHE A 955 5.85 6.01 9.55
CA PHE A 955 6.90 5.94 8.53
C PHE A 955 8.02 6.97 8.77
N SER A 956 7.63 8.21 9.07
CA SER A 956 8.55 9.34 9.22
C SER A 956 9.41 9.21 10.49
N ALA A 957 8.82 8.76 11.59
CA ALA A 957 9.52 8.47 12.84
C ALA A 957 10.43 7.22 12.71
N ALA A 958 9.89 6.11 12.20
CA ALA A 958 10.61 4.86 11.99
C ALA A 958 11.83 5.05 11.07
N LEU A 959 11.73 5.88 10.03
CA LEU A 959 12.84 6.21 9.14
C LEU A 959 14.02 6.90 9.89
N MET A 960 13.72 7.74 10.88
CA MET A 960 14.75 8.43 11.67
C MET A 960 15.33 7.53 12.77
N LEU A 961 14.50 6.74 13.46
CA LEU A 961 14.95 5.72 14.42
C LEU A 961 15.81 4.65 13.71
N LEU A 962 15.45 4.27 12.48
CA LEU A 962 16.23 3.38 11.63
C LEU A 962 17.58 4.00 11.25
N PHE A 963 17.63 5.29 10.94
CA PHE A 963 18.88 5.99 10.67
C PHE A 963 19.82 5.98 11.89
N VAL A 964 19.30 6.22 13.10
CA VAL A 964 20.08 6.17 14.34
C VAL A 964 20.60 4.77 14.61
N THR A 965 19.71 3.79 14.73
CA THR A 965 20.06 2.41 15.10
C THR A 965 21.10 1.79 14.16
N VAL A 966 20.94 1.96 12.85
CA VAL A 966 21.90 1.45 11.84
C VAL A 966 23.23 2.22 11.84
N SER A 967 23.22 3.51 12.16
CA SER A 967 24.47 4.30 12.28
C SER A 967 25.25 3.92 13.54
N SER A 968 24.58 3.81 14.69
CA SER A 968 25.18 3.39 15.97
C SER A 968 25.78 1.99 15.89
N SER A 969 25.13 1.04 15.20
CA SER A 969 25.62 -0.33 15.01
C SER A 969 26.96 -0.45 14.25
N SER A 970 27.50 0.65 13.70
CA SER A 970 28.80 0.64 13.01
C SER A 970 30.01 0.94 13.92
N LEU A 971 29.80 1.25 15.20
CA LEU A 971 30.86 1.63 16.15
C LEU A 971 31.42 0.40 16.89
N THR A 972 32.55 -0.10 16.38
CA THR A 972 33.55 -1.00 17.03
C THR A 972 33.05 -2.23 17.82
N PRO A 973 33.42 -3.46 17.42
CA PRO A 973 33.56 -4.53 18.39
C PRO A 973 34.78 -4.23 19.29
N THR A 974 34.55 -4.16 20.60
CA THR A 974 35.61 -3.99 21.62
C THR A 974 36.56 -5.20 21.62
N LYS A 975 37.77 -5.05 22.18
CA LYS A 975 38.71 -6.17 22.37
C LYS A 975 38.10 -7.20 23.33
N LEU A 976 38.45 -8.48 23.15
CA LEU A 976 38.17 -9.52 24.16
C LEU A 976 38.81 -9.09 25.50
N GLY A 977 38.02 -9.01 26.56
CA GLY A 977 38.48 -8.73 27.91
C GLY A 977 37.43 -8.11 28.84
N GLU A 978 36.57 -7.23 28.31
CA GLU A 978 35.59 -6.48 29.11
C GLU A 978 34.15 -6.81 28.68
N SER A 979 33.21 -6.75 29.63
CA SER A 979 31.81 -7.16 29.43
C SER A 979 31.08 -6.20 28.48
N SER A 980 30.39 -6.76 27.49
CA SER A 980 29.71 -6.01 26.43
C SER A 980 28.40 -5.38 26.92
N SER A 981 28.50 -4.26 27.64
CA SER A 981 27.34 -3.41 27.93
C SER A 981 26.88 -2.67 26.67
N ILE A 982 25.67 -2.97 26.21
CA ILE A 982 25.01 -2.17 25.18
C ILE A 982 24.69 -0.80 25.80
N HIS A 983 25.15 0.30 25.20
CA HIS A 983 24.83 1.64 25.69
C HIS A 983 23.29 1.82 25.79
N PRO A 984 22.72 2.19 26.96
CA PRO A 984 21.28 2.12 27.20
C PRO A 984 20.41 2.79 26.13
N GLY A 985 20.75 4.02 25.71
CA GLY A 985 20.01 4.75 24.68
C GLY A 985 19.97 4.07 23.30
N ASN A 986 20.93 3.19 22.96
CA ASN A 986 20.83 2.40 21.73
C ASN A 986 19.78 1.28 21.84
N ALA A 987 19.56 0.72 23.04
CA ALA A 987 18.51 -0.26 23.28
C ALA A 987 17.11 0.40 23.26
N GLU A 988 16.98 1.59 23.88
CA GLU A 988 15.75 2.40 23.86
C GLU A 988 15.33 2.75 22.42
N MET A 989 16.26 3.22 21.58
CA MET A 989 15.99 3.55 20.17
C MET A 989 15.61 2.32 19.32
N VAL A 990 16.10 1.12 19.66
CA VAL A 990 15.65 -0.15 19.05
C VAL A 990 14.25 -0.52 19.53
N ALA A 991 13.93 -0.34 20.81
CA ALA A 991 12.59 -0.58 21.34
C ALA A 991 11.54 0.33 20.67
N TYR A 992 11.84 1.62 20.48
CA TYR A 992 10.97 2.55 19.75
C TYR A 992 10.82 2.20 18.26
N LEU A 993 11.89 1.73 17.61
CA LEU A 993 11.80 1.24 16.22
C LEU A 993 10.90 -0.01 16.13
N ASN A 994 11.03 -0.94 17.07
CA ASN A 994 10.21 -2.15 17.15
C ASN A 994 8.74 -1.83 17.45
N LEU A 995 8.45 -0.83 18.30
CA LEU A 995 7.10 -0.31 18.53
C LEU A 995 6.48 0.24 17.24
N CYS A 996 7.24 1.01 16.46
CA CYS A 996 6.78 1.50 15.16
C CYS A 996 6.48 0.36 14.17
N PHE A 997 7.31 -0.70 14.14
CA PHE A 997 7.03 -1.87 13.32
C PHE A 997 5.77 -2.62 13.79
N ARG A 998 5.62 -2.88 15.09
CA ARG A 998 4.43 -3.53 15.68
C ARG A 998 3.14 -2.75 15.38
N ALA A 999 3.18 -1.43 15.45
CA ALA A 999 2.06 -0.57 15.04
C ALA A 999 1.69 -0.77 13.56
N LEU A 1000 2.68 -0.80 12.66
CA LEU A 1000 2.45 -1.06 11.23
C LEU A 1000 1.96 -2.49 10.93
N ASP A 1001 2.38 -3.49 11.72
CA ASP A 1001 1.89 -4.87 11.60
C ASP A 1001 0.42 -5.01 12.05
N GLU A 1002 0.01 -4.32 13.11
CA GLU A 1002 -1.37 -4.29 13.57
C GLU A 1002 -2.27 -3.48 12.62
N LEU A 1003 -1.85 -2.26 12.25
CA LEU A 1003 -2.51 -1.44 11.23
C LEU A 1003 -2.59 -2.15 9.88
N GLY A 1004 -1.60 -2.99 9.55
CA GLY A 1004 -1.55 -3.80 8.33
C GLY A 1004 -2.73 -4.77 8.18
N GLN A 1005 -3.44 -5.08 9.27
CA GLN A 1005 -4.64 -5.93 9.24
C GLN A 1005 -5.88 -5.15 8.76
N SER A 1006 -5.85 -3.83 8.85
CA SER A 1006 -6.91 -2.91 8.39
C SER A 1006 -6.56 -2.20 7.09
N PHE A 1007 -5.31 -1.72 6.96
CA PHE A 1007 -4.88 -0.85 5.87
C PHE A 1007 -3.71 -1.49 5.09
N GLU A 1008 -3.85 -1.63 3.77
CA GLU A 1008 -2.84 -2.26 2.92
C GLU A 1008 -1.59 -1.37 2.72
N ASN A 1009 -1.71 -0.06 2.97
CA ASN A 1009 -0.59 0.88 2.97
C ASN A 1009 0.35 0.73 4.19
N ALA A 1010 -0.14 0.24 5.33
CA ALA A 1010 0.68 -0.05 6.49
C ALA A 1010 1.61 -1.25 6.22
N LYS A 1011 1.09 -2.30 5.54
CA LYS A 1011 1.92 -3.41 5.02
C LYS A 1011 3.01 -2.90 4.07
N ARG A 1012 2.62 -2.13 3.03
CA ARG A 1012 3.56 -1.52 2.05
C ARG A 1012 4.66 -0.71 2.76
N THR A 1013 4.29 0.07 3.77
CA THR A 1013 5.19 0.91 4.56
C THR A 1013 6.17 0.08 5.39
N ARG A 1014 5.69 -0.96 6.09
CA ARG A 1014 6.51 -1.92 6.85
C ARG A 1014 7.53 -2.61 5.95
N ASP A 1015 7.09 -3.16 4.83
CA ASP A 1015 7.95 -3.97 3.94
C ASP A 1015 9.02 -3.11 3.25
N TYR A 1016 8.70 -1.86 2.92
CA TYR A 1016 9.67 -0.88 2.49
C TYR A 1016 10.69 -0.54 3.59
N LEU A 1017 10.27 -0.31 4.84
CA LEU A 1017 11.16 -0.03 5.97
C LEU A 1017 12.11 -1.20 6.29
N VAL A 1018 11.62 -2.45 6.28
CA VAL A 1018 12.44 -3.66 6.46
C VAL A 1018 13.46 -3.79 5.32
N THR A 1019 13.04 -3.54 4.07
CA THR A 1019 13.94 -3.56 2.90
C THR A 1019 15.01 -2.47 3.00
N LEU A 1020 14.63 -1.26 3.44
CA LEU A 1020 15.54 -0.14 3.64
C LEU A 1020 16.55 -0.41 4.77
N GLN A 1021 16.10 -1.02 5.88
CA GLN A 1021 16.95 -1.45 6.99
C GLN A 1021 18.04 -2.42 6.52
N ARG A 1022 17.64 -3.50 5.82
CA ARG A 1022 18.57 -4.48 5.25
C ARG A 1022 19.58 -3.81 4.31
N ARG A 1023 19.12 -2.89 3.44
CA ARG A 1023 19.95 -2.13 2.49
C ARG A 1023 20.96 -1.22 3.19
N TRP A 1024 20.54 -0.46 4.20
CA TRP A 1024 21.42 0.44 4.96
C TRP A 1024 22.43 -0.32 5.81
N GLN A 1025 22.02 -1.39 6.51
CA GLN A 1025 22.94 -2.26 7.25
C GLN A 1025 23.98 -2.92 6.32
N ALA A 1026 23.59 -3.32 5.11
CA ALA A 1026 24.51 -3.87 4.10
C ALA A 1026 25.42 -2.78 3.48
N HIS A 1027 25.02 -1.51 3.50
CA HIS A 1027 25.87 -0.39 3.07
C HIS A 1027 26.91 -0.05 4.15
N MET A 1028 26.48 0.17 5.41
CA MET A 1028 27.38 0.52 6.51
C MET A 1028 28.42 -0.57 6.78
N ARG A 1029 28.04 -1.86 6.75
CA ARG A 1029 29.01 -2.97 6.86
C ARG A 1029 30.08 -2.92 5.76
N ARG A 1030 29.70 -2.64 4.51
CA ARG A 1030 30.66 -2.51 3.39
C ARG A 1030 31.57 -1.29 3.55
N ALA A 1031 31.04 -0.15 4.00
CA ALA A 1031 31.83 1.05 4.27
C ALA A 1031 32.86 0.83 5.39
N GLY A 1032 32.44 0.24 6.52
CA GLY A 1032 33.34 -0.12 7.62
C GLY A 1032 34.44 -1.12 7.20
N SER A 1033 34.11 -2.11 6.36
CA SER A 1033 35.08 -3.05 5.78
C SER A 1033 36.00 -2.45 4.72
N ALA A 1034 35.65 -1.30 4.13
CA ALA A 1034 36.55 -0.53 3.26
C ALA A 1034 37.52 0.32 4.10
N ALA A 1035 37.00 1.04 5.11
CA ALA A 1035 37.81 1.82 6.04
C ALA A 1035 38.85 0.95 6.79
N LYS A 1036 38.44 -0.22 7.30
CA LYS A 1036 39.38 -1.19 7.92
C LYS A 1036 40.50 -1.63 6.96
N ARG A 1037 40.21 -1.82 5.67
CA ARG A 1037 41.22 -2.20 4.66
C ARG A 1037 42.19 -1.08 4.33
N GLN A 1038 41.75 0.18 4.33
CA GLN A 1038 42.65 1.33 4.22
C GLN A 1038 43.58 1.42 5.45
N ILE A 1039 43.04 1.28 6.66
CA ILE A 1039 43.82 1.32 7.92
C ILE A 1039 44.82 0.15 8.01
N SER A 1040 44.46 -1.05 7.54
CA SER A 1040 45.41 -2.16 7.50
C SER A 1040 46.54 -1.92 6.47
N SER A 1041 46.24 -1.29 5.33
CA SER A 1041 47.27 -0.96 4.33
C SER A 1041 48.25 0.12 4.81
N SER A 1042 47.79 1.14 5.56
CA SER A 1042 48.67 2.17 6.13
C SER A 1042 49.56 1.66 7.27
N ASN A 1043 49.17 0.55 7.93
CA ASN A 1043 50.00 -0.06 8.96
C ASN A 1043 51.06 -1.01 8.38
N LEU A 1044 50.81 -1.59 7.20
CA LEU A 1044 51.80 -2.42 6.48
C LEU A 1044 52.94 -1.60 5.86
N SER A 1045 52.71 -0.33 5.52
CA SER A 1045 53.75 0.57 4.99
C SER A 1045 54.78 1.05 6.01
N ASN A 1046 54.59 0.78 7.31
CA ASN A 1046 55.49 1.23 8.39
C ASN A 1046 56.39 0.12 8.95
N LEU A 1047 56.48 -1.04 8.27
CA LEU A 1047 57.27 -2.21 8.71
C LEU A 1047 58.23 -2.74 7.63
N SER A 1048 58.85 -1.83 6.86
CA SER A 1048 59.99 -2.18 6.00
C SER A 1048 60.86 -0.95 5.68
N GLY A 1049 62.13 -0.98 6.11
CA GLY A 1049 63.17 -0.04 5.64
C GLY A 1049 63.86 0.77 6.73
N ASP A 1050 64.86 0.19 7.39
CA ASP A 1050 65.83 0.93 8.20
C ASP A 1050 67.24 0.31 8.06
N GLN A 1051 68.07 0.87 7.16
CA GLN A 1051 69.55 0.78 7.20
C GLN A 1051 70.25 1.68 6.15
N ALA A 1052 71.37 2.27 6.59
CA ALA A 1052 72.57 2.61 5.79
C ALA A 1052 72.52 3.64 4.63
N SER A 1053 72.34 4.90 5.00
CA SER A 1053 73.10 6.09 4.51
C SER A 1053 74.43 5.85 3.75
N MET A 1054 74.62 6.51 2.57
CA MET A 1054 75.76 7.44 2.23
C MET A 1054 75.83 7.85 0.73
N ASN A 1055 76.56 8.96 0.45
CA ASN A 1055 77.19 9.40 -0.82
C ASN A 1055 76.37 9.99 -2.02
N ALA A 1056 76.20 11.32 -1.97
CA ALA A 1056 76.72 12.33 -2.91
C ALA A 1056 76.60 12.24 -4.46
N LEU A 1057 76.01 13.30 -5.03
CA LEU A 1057 76.44 14.08 -6.23
C LEU A 1057 76.70 13.39 -7.59
N SER A 1058 75.80 13.62 -8.56
CA SER A 1058 76.13 14.17 -9.90
C SER A 1058 74.82 14.53 -10.67
N SER A 1059 74.90 14.92 -11.95
CA SER A 1059 73.91 15.77 -12.64
C SER A 1059 73.32 15.21 -13.95
N HIS A 1060 72.29 15.92 -14.44
CA HIS A 1060 71.63 15.86 -15.76
C HIS A 1060 70.57 14.77 -16.07
N ASP A 1061 69.39 15.29 -16.45
CA ASP A 1061 68.47 14.91 -17.55
C ASP A 1061 68.03 13.45 -17.83
N ALA A 1062 66.78 13.18 -18.22
CA ALA A 1062 65.53 13.97 -18.16
C ALA A 1062 64.29 13.07 -18.45
N ALA A 1063 63.28 13.05 -17.57
CA ALA A 1063 62.01 12.33 -17.84
C ALA A 1063 60.76 12.83 -17.07
N ARG A 1064 60.27 14.03 -17.44
CA ARG A 1064 58.84 14.38 -17.61
C ARG A 1064 57.76 13.59 -16.83
N LYS A 1065 57.37 14.07 -15.63
CA LYS A 1065 55.96 14.38 -15.22
C LYS A 1065 55.86 14.83 -13.75
N LYS A 1066 55.27 16.00 -13.47
CA LYS A 1066 54.87 16.44 -12.13
C LYS A 1066 53.80 17.53 -12.16
N THR A 1067 52.64 17.28 -11.53
CA THR A 1067 51.61 18.28 -11.10
C THR A 1067 51.03 19.20 -12.21
N ARG A 1068 49.95 19.99 -12.02
CA ARG A 1068 49.27 20.47 -10.80
C ARG A 1068 47.76 20.71 -11.01
N VAL A 1069 47.06 20.84 -9.87
CA VAL A 1069 45.72 21.40 -9.63
C VAL A 1069 45.26 22.52 -10.59
N VAL A 1070 44.00 22.40 -11.03
CA VAL A 1070 42.97 23.46 -11.27
C VAL A 1070 41.65 22.77 -10.88
N ASP A 1071 40.80 23.21 -9.94
CA ASP A 1071 40.06 24.48 -9.74
C ASP A 1071 38.89 24.71 -10.73
N ARG A 1072 37.84 25.46 -10.33
CA ARG A 1072 36.57 25.60 -11.05
C ARG A 1072 35.89 26.98 -10.91
N SER A 1073 35.73 27.66 -12.05
CA SER A 1073 34.71 28.70 -12.33
C SER A 1073 34.28 28.53 -13.80
N VAL A 1074 33.00 28.34 -14.16
CA VAL A 1074 31.81 29.23 -14.11
C VAL A 1074 31.74 30.19 -15.32
N GLN A 1075 30.88 29.82 -16.30
CA GLN A 1075 30.13 30.67 -17.27
C GLN A 1075 30.93 31.63 -18.20
N HIS A 1076 30.43 32.14 -19.35
CA HIS A 1076 29.07 32.19 -19.94
C HIS A 1076 29.15 32.27 -21.50
N LEU A 1077 28.04 31.98 -22.19
CA LEU A 1077 27.58 32.53 -23.51
C LEU A 1077 28.61 33.06 -24.55
N GLN A 1078 28.60 32.50 -25.78
CA GLN A 1078 28.02 33.17 -26.98
C GLN A 1078 27.98 32.26 -28.23
N SER A 1079 27.24 32.72 -29.25
CA SER A 1079 26.81 32.04 -30.49
C SER A 1079 27.73 32.22 -31.70
N LEU A 1080 27.69 31.32 -32.69
CA LEU A 1080 27.21 31.59 -34.08
C LEU A 1080 27.28 30.35 -35.01
N ASP A 1081 26.64 30.47 -36.18
CA ASP A 1081 26.44 29.44 -37.21
C ASP A 1081 27.69 29.09 -38.05
N ALA A 1082 27.70 27.91 -38.71
CA ALA A 1082 27.47 27.82 -40.17
C ALA A 1082 27.86 26.48 -40.85
N SER A 1083 26.99 26.04 -41.78
CA SER A 1083 27.26 25.32 -43.06
C SER A 1083 28.09 24.01 -43.15
N PHE A 1084 27.38 22.96 -43.62
CA PHE A 1084 27.70 21.98 -44.70
C PHE A 1084 28.75 22.42 -45.77
N PRO A 1085 29.41 21.52 -46.57
CA PRO A 1085 28.73 20.45 -47.34
C PRO A 1085 29.46 19.14 -47.79
N SER A 1086 28.62 18.15 -48.17
CA SER A 1086 28.63 17.24 -49.35
C SER A 1086 29.92 16.61 -49.94
N ALA A 1087 29.92 15.27 -50.08
CA ALA A 1087 30.11 14.50 -51.34
C ALA A 1087 30.22 12.97 -51.04
N VAL A 1088 29.94 11.95 -51.88
CA VAL A 1088 29.04 11.61 -53.02
C VAL A 1088 29.57 10.27 -53.61
N GLY A 1089 28.71 9.28 -53.87
CA GLY A 1089 29.01 8.06 -54.67
C GLY A 1089 29.69 6.87 -53.96
N GLY A 1090 29.48 5.59 -54.33
CA GLY A 1090 28.46 5.01 -55.23
C GLY A 1090 28.92 3.72 -55.98
N GLY A 1091 28.02 2.72 -56.15
CA GLY A 1091 28.08 1.77 -57.28
C GLY A 1091 28.49 0.28 -57.07
N LEU A 1092 27.49 -0.59 -56.89
CA LEU A 1092 27.20 -1.83 -57.67
C LEU A 1092 28.25 -2.99 -57.90
N ALA A 1093 27.94 -4.13 -57.24
CA ALA A 1093 27.47 -5.41 -57.86
C ALA A 1093 28.42 -6.54 -58.38
N ILE A 1094 27.79 -7.73 -58.59
CA ILE A 1094 28.24 -8.98 -59.30
C ILE A 1094 29.17 -9.94 -58.51
N SER A 1095 29.10 -11.29 -58.56
CA SER A 1095 28.03 -12.32 -58.79
C SER A 1095 28.62 -13.76 -58.63
N SER A 1096 27.77 -14.81 -58.61
CA SER A 1096 28.05 -16.24 -58.95
C SER A 1096 28.95 -17.13 -58.04
N THR A 1097 28.99 -18.47 -58.21
CA THR A 1097 28.03 -19.56 -57.84
C THR A 1097 28.72 -20.96 -57.94
N HIS A 1098 28.01 -22.08 -57.63
CA HIS A 1098 28.34 -23.52 -57.91
C HIS A 1098 29.42 -24.23 -57.03
N GLN A 1099 29.42 -25.57 -56.77
CA GLN A 1099 28.36 -26.62 -56.62
C GLN A 1099 28.98 -27.99 -56.17
N TYR A 1100 28.25 -28.80 -55.35
CA TYR A 1100 28.28 -30.30 -55.23
C TYR A 1100 29.64 -31.03 -54.88
N VAL A 1101 29.77 -32.34 -54.52
CA VAL A 1101 28.87 -33.51 -54.26
C VAL A 1101 29.53 -34.53 -53.27
N ASN A 1102 28.74 -35.48 -52.69
CA ASN A 1102 28.98 -36.80 -52.01
C ASN A 1102 30.41 -37.33 -51.63
N GLY A 1103 30.61 -38.26 -50.67
CA GLY A 1103 29.70 -38.96 -49.72
C GLY A 1103 30.25 -40.29 -49.11
N THR A 1104 29.45 -40.92 -48.22
CA THR A 1104 29.39 -42.35 -47.75
C THR A 1104 30.49 -43.05 -46.89
N HIS A 1105 30.01 -44.03 -46.10
CA HIS A 1105 30.65 -45.21 -45.42
C HIS A 1105 31.19 -45.17 -43.95
N GLN A 1106 31.21 -46.38 -43.37
CA GLN A 1106 31.32 -46.88 -41.98
C GLN A 1106 31.88 -48.34 -42.07
N PRO A 1107 32.04 -49.24 -41.04
CA PRO A 1107 31.84 -49.17 -39.56
C PRO A 1107 32.95 -49.92 -38.73
N LEU A 1108 32.61 -50.39 -37.50
CA LEU A 1108 33.29 -51.42 -36.63
C LEU A 1108 34.49 -50.93 -35.76
N GLN A 1109 34.88 -51.52 -34.60
CA GLN A 1109 34.49 -52.79 -33.91
C GLN A 1109 34.78 -52.81 -32.36
N GLN A 1110 33.91 -53.47 -31.57
CA GLN A 1110 34.16 -54.41 -30.43
C GLN A 1110 35.05 -54.15 -29.16
N CYS A 1111 34.47 -54.46 -27.97
CA CYS A 1111 34.78 -55.60 -27.04
C CYS A 1111 35.23 -55.45 -25.55
N PHE A 1112 34.45 -56.12 -24.68
CA PHE A 1112 34.76 -56.97 -23.50
C PHE A 1112 35.01 -56.48 -22.03
N TYR A 1113 34.43 -57.33 -21.15
CA TYR A 1113 34.43 -57.52 -19.66
C TYR A 1113 35.77 -58.13 -19.13
N PRO A 1114 36.07 -58.32 -17.79
CA PRO A 1114 35.16 -58.97 -16.80
C PRO A 1114 35.32 -58.80 -15.24
N ILE A 1115 34.23 -59.19 -14.53
CA ILE A 1115 34.09 -60.03 -13.30
C ILE A 1115 34.91 -59.73 -12.00
N GLU A 1116 34.21 -59.61 -10.86
CA GLU A 1116 34.42 -60.48 -9.66
C GLU A 1116 33.19 -60.56 -8.70
N GLN A 1117 33.24 -61.42 -7.68
CA GLN A 1117 32.16 -61.83 -6.75
C GLN A 1117 32.64 -61.72 -5.28
N GLY A 1118 31.84 -61.61 -4.21
CA GLY A 1118 30.38 -61.53 -4.00
C GLY A 1118 29.99 -61.92 -2.55
N ILE A 1119 28.69 -62.17 -2.29
CA ILE A 1119 28.11 -63.03 -1.22
C ILE A 1119 27.94 -62.48 0.23
N ARG A 1120 26.65 -62.26 0.60
CA ARG A 1120 25.95 -62.41 1.92
C ARG A 1120 26.34 -61.51 3.13
N ALA A 1121 25.44 -61.24 4.09
CA ALA A 1121 24.00 -61.58 4.25
C ALA A 1121 23.27 -60.51 5.10
N ASP A 1122 21.94 -60.62 5.16
CA ASP A 1122 21.03 -59.80 5.96
C ASP A 1122 21.24 -59.98 7.49
N GLU A 1123 20.92 -58.95 8.28
CA GLU A 1123 19.77 -59.04 9.20
C GLU A 1123 19.29 -57.66 9.71
N GLN A 1124 18.22 -57.66 10.50
CA GLN A 1124 17.40 -56.53 10.92
C GLN A 1124 17.66 -56.15 12.41
N VAL A 1125 16.96 -55.13 12.94
CA VAL A 1125 16.79 -54.81 14.38
C VAL A 1125 17.87 -53.91 15.05
N ASP A 1126 17.65 -52.60 15.00
CA ASP A 1126 17.11 -51.75 16.10
C ASP A 1126 17.76 -51.73 17.53
N TRP A 1127 17.76 -50.54 18.19
CA TRP A 1127 18.27 -50.20 19.55
C TRP A 1127 19.81 -50.28 19.76
N ILE A 1128 20.50 -49.61 20.72
CA ILE A 1128 20.20 -48.92 22.00
C ILE A 1128 21.05 -47.61 22.12
N GLY A 1129 20.64 -46.62 22.94
CA GLY A 1129 21.54 -45.51 23.31
C GLY A 1129 21.02 -44.47 24.33
N SER A 1130 20.59 -44.87 25.54
CA SER A 1130 19.94 -43.96 26.52
C SER A 1130 20.41 -44.13 27.98
N ALA A 1131 20.98 -43.06 28.56
CA ALA A 1131 21.29 -42.81 29.98
C ALA A 1131 21.77 -41.34 30.11
N ASP A 1132 21.48 -40.52 31.13
CA ASP A 1132 20.76 -40.67 32.41
C ASP A 1132 19.99 -39.36 32.75
N VAL A 1133 19.20 -39.23 33.83
CA VAL A 1133 17.98 -39.96 34.27
C VAL A 1133 17.48 -39.34 35.60
N ASN A 1134 16.22 -38.86 35.61
CA ASN A 1134 15.41 -38.45 36.78
C ASN A 1134 15.94 -37.23 37.59
N VAL A 1135 15.15 -36.51 38.39
CA VAL A 1135 14.12 -36.83 39.42
C VAL A 1135 13.14 -35.64 39.52
N MET A 1136 11.83 -35.71 39.81
CA MET A 1136 10.80 -36.76 39.97
C MET A 1136 9.41 -36.07 39.90
N CYS A 1137 8.31 -36.82 39.76
CA CYS A 1137 6.95 -36.37 40.09
C CYS A 1137 6.30 -37.32 41.10
N ASP A 1138 5.62 -36.79 42.11
CA ASP A 1138 4.24 -37.19 42.48
C ASP A 1138 3.62 -36.27 43.56
N PRO A 1139 2.28 -36.24 43.76
CA PRO A 1139 1.60 -35.20 44.55
C PRO A 1139 0.92 -35.68 45.85
N SER A 1140 0.89 -34.83 46.89
CA SER A 1140 -0.24 -34.69 47.83
C SER A 1140 -0.03 -33.53 48.84
N GLY A 1141 -1.12 -32.84 49.24
CA GLY A 1141 -1.18 -32.13 50.53
C GLY A 1141 -1.08 -30.59 50.55
N THR A 1142 -2.25 -29.93 50.40
CA THR A 1142 -2.71 -28.73 51.15
C THR A 1142 -1.96 -27.37 51.11
N GLU A 1143 -2.78 -26.30 51.12
CA GLU A 1143 -2.50 -24.90 51.49
C GLU A 1143 -1.80 -23.93 50.51
N SER A 1144 -2.66 -23.20 49.77
CA SER A 1144 -2.53 -21.75 49.45
C SER A 1144 -1.67 -21.35 48.22
N PRO A 1145 -1.76 -20.08 47.72
CA PRO A 1145 -1.92 -19.82 46.29
C PRO A 1145 -0.65 -19.50 45.47
N GLN A 1146 -0.81 -19.53 44.14
CA GLN A 1146 0.18 -19.14 43.13
C GLN A 1146 0.47 -17.63 43.11
N PRO A 1147 1.68 -17.20 42.68
CA PRO A 1147 1.95 -15.83 42.24
C PRO A 1147 1.45 -15.57 40.80
N THR A 1148 1.20 -14.30 40.47
CA THR A 1148 0.53 -13.82 39.25
C THR A 1148 1.46 -13.51 38.06
N LEU A 1149 0.86 -13.33 36.87
CA LEU A 1149 1.51 -12.72 35.71
C LEU A 1149 1.74 -11.22 35.93
N ASP A 1150 2.93 -10.83 36.40
CA ASP A 1150 3.31 -9.40 36.55
C ASP A 1150 4.71 -9.04 36.03
N SER A 1151 5.55 -10.03 35.67
CA SER A 1151 7.00 -9.83 35.48
C SER A 1151 7.46 -9.16 34.17
N LEU A 1152 6.54 -8.61 33.37
CA LEU A 1152 6.85 -7.83 32.15
C LEU A 1152 6.26 -6.40 32.16
N SER A 1153 5.60 -5.97 33.23
CA SER A 1153 5.04 -4.61 33.35
C SER A 1153 6.03 -3.59 33.95
N GLN A 1154 7.18 -4.02 34.48
CA GLN A 1154 8.12 -3.18 35.23
C GLN A 1154 9.45 -2.95 34.50
N ALA A 1155 9.41 -2.13 33.44
CA ALA A 1155 10.57 -1.39 32.96
C ALA A 1155 10.42 0.08 33.36
N GLN A 1156 10.98 0.48 34.51
CA GLN A 1156 10.94 1.87 34.94
C GLN A 1156 11.80 2.75 34.01
N PHE A 1157 11.16 3.69 33.29
CA PHE A 1157 11.83 4.71 32.49
C PHE A 1157 12.47 5.77 33.39
N HIS A 1158 13.66 5.47 33.94
CA HIS A 1158 14.45 6.42 34.74
C HIS A 1158 15.09 7.52 33.88
N GLU A 1159 15.20 8.73 34.46
CA GLU A 1159 15.78 9.90 33.79
C GLU A 1159 17.30 9.76 33.54
N TYR A 1160 17.74 10.19 32.36
CA TYR A 1160 19.15 10.49 32.08
C TYR A 1160 19.29 11.76 31.24
N SER A 1161 19.29 12.93 31.91
CA SER A 1161 19.44 14.24 31.26
C SER A 1161 20.83 14.46 30.60
N ASN A 1162 21.83 13.69 30.99
CA ASN A 1162 23.24 13.88 30.60
C ASN A 1162 23.63 13.09 29.33
N MET A 1163 23.11 13.47 28.16
CA MET A 1163 23.51 12.90 26.86
C MET A 1163 23.90 13.91 25.76
N LEU A 1164 23.91 15.21 26.08
CA LEU A 1164 24.53 16.34 25.35
C LEU A 1164 24.79 17.47 26.38
N PRO A 1165 25.57 18.54 26.07
CA PRO A 1165 25.81 19.62 27.03
C PRO A 1165 24.54 20.42 27.36
N ASP A 1166 24.59 21.09 28.50
CA ASP A 1166 23.47 21.73 29.20
C ASP A 1166 22.80 22.88 28.42
N LEU A 1167 21.54 23.17 28.76
CA LEU A 1167 20.75 24.28 28.24
C LEU A 1167 21.17 25.65 28.84
N GLY A 1168 22.16 25.69 29.73
CA GLY A 1168 22.68 26.90 30.35
C GLY A 1168 23.51 27.83 29.45
N ASP A 1169 24.13 27.33 28.38
CA ASP A 1169 25.04 28.10 27.50
C ASP A 1169 24.30 28.99 26.47
N ILE A 1170 23.22 29.66 26.88
CA ILE A 1170 22.48 30.64 26.05
C ILE A 1170 23.09 32.03 26.22
N GLU A 1171 24.18 32.31 25.48
CA GLU A 1171 24.64 33.67 25.21
C GLU A 1171 24.90 33.95 23.71
N GLY A 1172 24.22 34.97 23.18
CA GLY A 1172 24.86 35.93 22.25
C GLY A 1172 25.14 35.52 20.79
N TRP A 1173 24.51 34.49 20.22
CA TRP A 1173 24.81 34.03 18.84
C TRP A 1173 24.47 35.02 17.67
N TRP A 1174 23.97 36.23 17.94
CA TRP A 1174 23.61 37.23 16.92
C TRP A 1174 24.12 38.67 17.17
N SER A 1175 25.19 38.85 17.96
CA SER A 1175 25.84 40.17 18.07
C SER A 1175 26.70 40.51 16.83
N PRO A 1176 26.56 41.70 16.22
CA PRO A 1176 27.38 42.11 15.08
C PRO A 1176 28.81 42.50 15.49
N PRO A 1177 29.81 42.40 14.59
CA PRO A 1177 31.22 42.64 14.92
C PRO A 1177 31.57 44.13 15.00
N HIS A 1178 31.37 44.72 16.19
CA HIS A 1178 32.04 45.93 16.66
C HIS A 1178 33.02 45.56 17.79
N GLY A 1179 34.28 46.01 17.85
CA GLY A 1179 35.08 46.81 16.93
C GLY A 1179 36.58 46.68 17.27
N THR A 1180 37.47 47.47 16.64
CA THR A 1180 38.93 47.39 16.85
C THR A 1180 39.41 47.79 18.27
N PRO A 1181 40.58 47.29 18.73
CA PRO A 1181 40.88 47.13 20.16
C PRO A 1181 41.48 48.37 20.85
N GLY A 1182 41.46 48.36 22.19
CA GLY A 1182 42.02 49.42 23.04
C GLY A 1182 42.72 48.91 24.30
N ARG A 1183 44.04 48.68 24.18
CA ARG A 1183 45.03 48.25 25.20
C ARG A 1183 44.94 46.79 25.67
#